data_AF-A0AAU9LAF1-F1
#
_entry.id   AF-A0AAU9LAF1-F1
#
_cell.length_a   1.000
_cell.length_b   1.000
_cell.length_c   1.000
_cell.angle_alpha   90.00
_cell.angle_beta   90.00
_cell.angle_gamma   90.00
#
_symmetry.space_group_name_H-M   'P 1'
#
loop_
_entity.id
_entity.type
_entity.pdbx_description
1 polymer ?
#
loop_
_entity_poly.entity_id
_entity_poly.type
_entity_poly.pdbx_seq_one_letter_code
_entity_poly.pdbx_strand_id
1 'polypeptide(L)'
;MQIGLLQTLPSIAAILGPPFWGGVADHIRDQRLVHVFCIVSGTLLQFFTRYFYWSLGWTVLIVLLSRIQSFPTGSLLDHTVLNVLVKEGGEYGKQRLFGAVGFFNVASAAIDPPPSSMMRSTLSWRLQMSFLQLNLYNLAGDDPHIIGVAIMCETASELPAFFFADQIVTKIGTVNVLLVSLVGYTLRITYYALMTNPWGAIPFEFLHGITFGLTWAACTQYVFSAAPCGCEGTVMGVLSAVQNGLALASGTLVGGYFYQHYGARVMWIVTGLGLPLSLISIATFAYLKHDECNKVSKAELLQEQAALFSPHRGDAQGLKSPLYAQELNSSSHLFGTASKFKRREQAKRKIEIERREREVAFKAREELEMLQKQKRVERVAELERQEQEAREELRVTGGIKYLQQLKPVPTTSDGDKITLPVSALKELNPQNALDLGVFTFELSFEDQFAERCGEATTERQTHAGVLEFVADEGTVGLPPKVAASLFARINELPDSVQVRFVRLEKGKFASLQLRGSGFGDRQIDFKQMLERSLKTHTTLTEDDVLFIRHGKLTFEVLVSELKPERAVNLINTDLEVDVIPCEAVMKAKEDEKRMEKEAARVMALAQEKEQWKANKMATLLPEPFAEEGQLVRIVLKMPERQATRRFLPSSPLQSVFDFVEALTGENARLYQLAATYPRRLFGVEAADKTLQEVGLNGRQEVLFVERLTESEVICETATTQGTLRAGQAPVAWPRTQLPDVWDEARRTLETRLDESMHATAASAIHAMEPDIPVAQSADHEIKWQAQLNELEQMGFMNRSLNIEVLERYQGRLLRVVNFLSEMM
;
A
#
# COMPACT_ATOMS: atom_id res chain seq x y z
N MET A 1 -40.63 -25.35 -29.66
CA MET A 1 -41.09 -24.05 -30.19
C MET A 1 -40.92 -22.89 -29.21
N GLN A 2 -41.40 -23.01 -27.95
CA GLN A 2 -41.37 -21.92 -26.96
C GLN A 2 -39.96 -21.48 -26.53
N ILE A 3 -39.02 -22.42 -26.33
CA ILE A 3 -37.63 -22.10 -26.01
C ILE A 3 -36.94 -21.39 -27.19
N GLY A 4 -37.23 -21.82 -28.42
CA GLY A 4 -36.73 -21.17 -29.64
C GLY A 4 -37.23 -19.72 -29.77
N LEU A 5 -38.49 -19.46 -29.41
CA LEU A 5 -39.04 -18.10 -29.37
C LEU A 5 -38.28 -17.20 -28.37
N LEU A 6 -37.95 -17.71 -27.17
CA LEU A 6 -37.17 -16.95 -26.18
C LEU A 6 -35.73 -16.68 -26.62
N GLN A 7 -35.14 -17.58 -27.43
CA GLN A 7 -33.78 -17.44 -27.96
C GLN A 7 -33.68 -16.42 -29.12
N THR A 8 -34.78 -16.09 -29.80
CA THR A 8 -34.77 -15.08 -30.88
C THR A 8 -35.00 -13.65 -30.37
N LEU A 9 -35.56 -13.47 -29.17
CA LEU A 9 -35.80 -12.16 -28.56
C LEU A 9 -34.53 -11.30 -28.41
N PRO A 10 -33.37 -11.84 -27.98
CA PRO A 10 -32.15 -11.04 -27.85
C PRO A 10 -31.71 -10.41 -29.18
N SER A 11 -31.85 -11.13 -30.30
CA SER A 11 -31.49 -10.62 -31.62
C SER A 11 -32.40 -9.47 -32.06
N ILE A 12 -33.71 -9.60 -31.83
CA ILE A 12 -34.69 -8.54 -32.15
C ILE A 12 -34.43 -7.31 -31.26
N ALA A 13 -34.21 -7.53 -29.97
CA ALA A 13 -33.91 -6.47 -29.01
C ALA A 13 -32.60 -5.73 -29.34
N ALA A 14 -31.58 -6.45 -29.80
CA ALA A 14 -30.30 -5.87 -30.19
C ALA A 14 -30.39 -5.04 -31.49
N ILE A 15 -31.35 -5.33 -32.39
CA ILE A 15 -31.57 -4.52 -33.60
C ILE A 15 -32.26 -3.19 -33.26
N LEU A 16 -33.22 -3.21 -32.33
CA LEU A 16 -34.08 -2.05 -32.03
C LEU A 16 -33.58 -1.20 -30.87
N GLY A 17 -33.05 -1.82 -29.80
CA GLY A 17 -32.72 -1.15 -28.54
C GLY A 17 -31.56 -0.15 -28.65
N PRO A 18 -30.37 -0.54 -29.15
CA PRO A 18 -29.21 0.35 -29.24
C PRO A 18 -29.44 1.63 -30.06
N PRO A 19 -30.04 1.60 -31.26
CA PRO A 19 -30.33 2.83 -32.01
C PRO A 19 -31.40 3.69 -31.34
N PHE A 20 -32.44 3.07 -30.76
CA PHE A 20 -33.51 3.78 -30.06
C PHE A 20 -32.97 4.57 -28.85
N TRP A 21 -32.26 3.90 -27.95
CA TRP A 21 -31.70 4.54 -26.77
C TRP A 21 -30.54 5.48 -27.10
N GLY A 22 -29.80 5.22 -28.20
CA GLY A 22 -28.84 6.17 -28.76
C GLY A 22 -29.50 7.49 -29.17
N GLY A 23 -30.63 7.43 -29.88
CA GLY A 23 -31.39 8.62 -30.27
C GLY A 23 -32.03 9.36 -29.07
N VAL A 24 -32.50 8.62 -28.07
CA VAL A 24 -32.99 9.22 -26.81
C VAL A 24 -31.85 9.95 -26.07
N ALA A 25 -30.66 9.34 -26.01
CA ALA A 25 -29.48 9.94 -25.40
C ALA A 25 -29.03 11.21 -26.13
N ASP A 26 -29.07 11.20 -27.45
CA ASP A 26 -28.76 12.35 -28.31
C ASP A 26 -29.78 13.49 -28.13
N HIS A 27 -31.07 13.16 -27.99
CA HIS A 27 -32.12 14.15 -27.76
C HIS A 27 -32.00 14.83 -26.39
N ILE A 28 -31.74 14.04 -25.33
CA ILE A 28 -31.61 14.55 -23.95
C ILE A 28 -30.28 15.28 -23.76
N ARG A 29 -29.26 14.99 -24.58
CA ARG A 29 -27.88 15.51 -24.49
C ARG A 29 -27.17 15.16 -23.17
N ASP A 30 -27.71 14.20 -22.43
CA ASP A 30 -27.11 13.62 -21.22
C ASP A 30 -27.05 12.10 -21.33
N GLN A 31 -25.96 11.62 -21.93
CA GLN A 31 -25.76 10.19 -22.19
C GLN A 31 -25.52 9.39 -20.92
N ARG A 32 -24.97 10.01 -19.86
CA ARG A 32 -24.73 9.34 -18.59
C ARG A 32 -26.03 9.01 -17.89
N LEU A 33 -26.97 9.97 -17.87
CA LEU A 33 -28.29 9.76 -17.28
C LEU A 33 -29.03 8.62 -17.98
N VAL A 34 -29.08 8.65 -19.32
CA VAL A 34 -29.76 7.60 -20.10
C VAL A 34 -29.09 6.24 -19.90
N HIS A 35 -27.76 6.20 -19.82
CA HIS A 35 -27.03 4.96 -19.54
C HIS A 35 -27.36 4.36 -18.16
N VAL A 36 -27.33 5.18 -17.10
CA VAL A 36 -27.71 4.75 -15.74
C VAL A 36 -29.17 4.29 -15.70
N PHE A 37 -30.06 5.03 -16.35
CA PHE A 37 -31.46 4.65 -16.48
C PHE A 37 -31.61 3.26 -17.10
N CYS A 38 -30.94 2.99 -18.23
CA CYS A 38 -30.96 1.69 -18.90
C CYS A 38 -30.46 0.54 -18.00
N ILE A 39 -29.39 0.75 -17.24
CA ILE A 39 -28.85 -0.26 -16.32
C ILE A 39 -29.85 -0.56 -15.20
N VAL A 40 -30.36 0.46 -14.51
CA VAL A 40 -31.26 0.29 -13.36
C VAL A 40 -32.58 -0.34 -13.79
N SER A 41 -33.22 0.22 -14.82
CA SER A 41 -34.49 -0.30 -15.33
C SER A 41 -34.35 -1.69 -15.95
N GLY A 42 -33.25 -1.99 -16.65
CA GLY A 42 -32.98 -3.32 -17.19
C GLY A 42 -32.79 -4.37 -16.09
N THR A 43 -32.06 -4.03 -15.02
CA THR A 43 -31.87 -4.92 -13.86
C THR A 43 -33.18 -5.19 -13.13
N LEU A 44 -34.02 -4.16 -12.94
CA LEU A 44 -35.35 -4.31 -12.35
C LEU A 44 -36.24 -5.23 -13.20
N LEU A 45 -36.31 -5.01 -14.52
CA LEU A 45 -37.10 -5.86 -15.44
C LEU A 45 -36.60 -7.31 -15.44
N GLN A 46 -35.28 -7.52 -15.35
CA GLN A 46 -34.68 -8.84 -15.24
C GLN A 46 -35.08 -9.54 -13.93
N PHE A 47 -35.12 -8.81 -12.81
CA PHE A 47 -35.62 -9.31 -11.52
C PHE A 47 -37.11 -9.68 -11.59
N PHE A 48 -37.92 -8.84 -12.24
CA PHE A 48 -39.35 -9.09 -12.39
C PHE A 48 -39.66 -10.36 -13.20
N THR A 49 -38.77 -10.78 -14.11
CA THR A 49 -38.95 -12.03 -14.88
C THR A 49 -39.18 -13.25 -13.96
N ARG A 50 -38.63 -13.26 -12.74
CA ARG A 50 -38.83 -14.32 -11.74
C ARG A 50 -40.28 -14.43 -11.23
N TYR A 51 -41.10 -13.40 -11.34
CA TYR A 51 -42.48 -13.40 -10.83
C TYR A 51 -43.53 -13.70 -11.89
N PHE A 52 -43.18 -13.65 -13.18
CA PHE A 52 -44.12 -13.80 -14.29
C PHE A 52 -43.97 -15.12 -15.08
N TYR A 53 -43.22 -16.09 -14.55
CA TYR A 53 -43.03 -17.41 -15.18
C TYR A 53 -44.32 -18.21 -15.37
N TRP A 54 -45.39 -17.85 -14.66
CA TRP A 54 -46.70 -18.50 -14.74
C TRP A 54 -47.42 -18.27 -16.09
N SER A 55 -47.00 -17.27 -16.88
CA SER A 55 -47.56 -17.01 -18.20
C SER A 55 -46.46 -16.78 -19.25
N LEU A 56 -46.51 -17.57 -20.32
CA LEU A 56 -45.56 -17.49 -21.43
C LEU A 56 -45.58 -16.11 -22.12
N GLY A 57 -46.77 -15.54 -22.33
CA GLY A 57 -46.92 -14.24 -23.00
C GLY A 57 -46.28 -13.10 -22.21
N TRP A 58 -46.54 -13.06 -20.89
CA TRP A 58 -45.93 -12.08 -19.98
C TRP A 58 -44.43 -12.27 -19.84
N THR A 59 -43.96 -13.52 -19.79
CA THR A 59 -42.53 -13.84 -19.76
C THR A 59 -41.83 -13.33 -21.02
N VAL A 60 -42.39 -13.62 -22.21
CA VAL A 60 -41.84 -13.15 -23.49
C VAL A 60 -41.79 -11.62 -23.55
N LEU A 61 -42.85 -10.93 -23.12
CA LEU A 61 -42.91 -9.48 -23.11
C LEU A 61 -41.86 -8.86 -22.17
N ILE A 62 -41.78 -9.33 -20.92
CA ILE A 62 -40.86 -8.79 -19.92
C ILE A 62 -39.41 -9.08 -20.29
N VAL A 63 -39.12 -10.27 -20.83
CA VAL A 63 -37.79 -10.60 -21.33
C VAL A 63 -37.44 -9.73 -22.54
N LEU A 64 -38.35 -9.51 -23.48
CA LEU A 64 -38.08 -8.63 -24.62
C LEU A 64 -37.78 -7.20 -24.16
N LEU A 65 -38.56 -6.66 -23.22
CA LEU A 65 -38.34 -5.33 -22.65
C LEU A 65 -37.02 -5.26 -21.88
N SER A 66 -36.70 -6.26 -21.04
CA SER A 66 -35.43 -6.30 -20.30
C SER A 66 -34.24 -6.33 -21.25
N ARG A 67 -34.34 -7.10 -22.35
CA ARG A 67 -33.31 -7.14 -23.38
C ARG A 67 -33.16 -5.78 -24.07
N ILE A 68 -34.24 -5.16 -24.54
CA ILE A 68 -34.19 -3.83 -25.19
C ILE A 68 -33.52 -2.80 -24.27
N GLN A 69 -33.73 -2.91 -22.96
CA GLN A 69 -33.17 -2.01 -21.96
C GLN A 69 -31.69 -2.26 -21.65
N SER A 70 -31.25 -3.53 -21.61
CA SER A 70 -29.86 -3.88 -21.26
C SER A 70 -28.89 -3.86 -22.45
N PHE A 71 -29.35 -4.13 -23.67
CA PHE A 71 -28.50 -4.12 -24.88
C PHE A 71 -27.78 -2.80 -25.22
N PRO A 72 -28.37 -1.59 -25.08
CA PRO A 72 -27.70 -0.32 -25.40
C PRO A 72 -26.53 0.03 -24.46
N THR A 73 -26.34 -0.71 -23.35
CA THR A 73 -25.31 -0.43 -22.35
C THR A 73 -23.91 -0.34 -22.98
N GLY A 74 -23.54 -1.29 -23.83
CA GLY A 74 -22.21 -1.29 -24.47
C GLY A 74 -21.98 -0.09 -25.39
N SER A 75 -22.95 0.24 -26.25
CA SER A 75 -22.82 1.36 -27.20
C SER A 75 -22.88 2.73 -26.52
N LEU A 76 -23.73 2.89 -25.50
CA LEU A 76 -23.82 4.14 -24.72
C LEU A 76 -22.58 4.36 -23.86
N LEU A 77 -21.97 3.28 -23.35
CA LEU A 77 -20.72 3.36 -22.61
C LEU A 77 -19.58 3.82 -23.54
N ASP A 78 -19.40 3.15 -24.69
CA ASP A 78 -18.36 3.51 -25.66
C ASP A 78 -18.52 4.95 -26.16
N HIS A 79 -19.76 5.35 -26.41
CA HIS A 79 -20.10 6.72 -26.72
C HIS A 79 -19.68 7.70 -25.61
N THR A 80 -20.08 7.43 -24.37
CA THR A 80 -19.79 8.32 -23.22
C THR A 80 -18.29 8.44 -22.99
N VAL A 81 -17.55 7.33 -23.10
CA VAL A 81 -16.09 7.30 -22.97
C VAL A 81 -15.46 8.14 -24.08
N LEU A 82 -15.83 7.95 -25.34
CA LEU A 82 -15.29 8.73 -26.46
C LEU A 82 -15.60 10.24 -26.32
N ASN A 83 -16.81 10.61 -25.89
CA ASN A 83 -17.20 12.00 -25.64
C ASN A 83 -16.36 12.65 -24.52
N VAL A 84 -16.02 11.90 -23.47
CA VAL A 84 -15.12 12.38 -22.41
C VAL A 84 -13.68 12.49 -22.91
N LEU A 85 -13.19 11.50 -23.66
CA LEU A 85 -11.82 11.49 -24.19
C LEU A 85 -11.57 12.62 -25.18
N VAL A 86 -12.58 13.03 -25.97
CA VAL A 86 -12.48 14.21 -26.84
C VAL A 86 -12.33 15.51 -26.03
N LYS A 87 -12.86 15.58 -24.81
CA LYS A 87 -12.79 16.77 -23.94
C LYS A 87 -11.51 16.83 -23.11
N GLU A 88 -11.13 15.70 -22.49
CA GLU A 88 -10.03 15.62 -21.54
C GLU A 88 -8.69 15.21 -22.19
N GLY A 89 -8.74 14.60 -23.38
CA GLY A 89 -7.59 13.96 -24.01
C GLY A 89 -7.27 12.61 -23.38
N GLY A 90 -7.15 11.58 -24.21
CA GLY A 90 -6.75 10.24 -23.76
C GLY A 90 -6.91 9.18 -24.85
N GLU A 91 -6.51 7.96 -24.53
CA GLU A 91 -6.52 6.82 -25.47
C GLU A 91 -7.71 5.91 -25.20
N TYR A 92 -8.54 5.67 -26.21
CA TYR A 92 -9.78 4.90 -26.07
C TYR A 92 -9.51 3.40 -25.87
N GLY A 93 -8.52 2.85 -26.55
CA GLY A 93 -8.11 1.46 -26.44
C GLY A 93 -7.74 1.07 -25.01
N LYS A 94 -7.01 1.94 -24.30
CA LYS A 94 -6.68 1.75 -22.87
C LYS A 94 -7.92 1.73 -21.97
N GLN A 95 -8.95 2.50 -22.28
CA GLN A 95 -10.21 2.47 -21.53
C GLN A 95 -11.01 1.20 -21.82
N ARG A 96 -11.05 0.78 -23.09
CA ARG A 96 -11.75 -0.44 -23.52
C ARG A 96 -11.12 -1.72 -22.98
N LEU A 97 -9.80 -1.70 -22.70
CA LEU A 97 -9.05 -2.80 -22.09
C LEU A 97 -9.70 -3.33 -20.81
N PHE A 98 -10.19 -2.44 -19.93
CA PHE A 98 -10.82 -2.83 -18.67
C PHE A 98 -12.12 -3.62 -18.88
N GLY A 99 -12.78 -3.45 -20.02
CA GLY A 99 -13.89 -4.30 -20.46
C GLY A 99 -13.45 -5.76 -20.65
N ALA A 100 -12.31 -5.99 -21.31
CA ALA A 100 -11.75 -7.34 -21.53
C ALA A 100 -11.32 -8.02 -20.22
N VAL A 101 -10.75 -7.26 -19.28
CA VAL A 101 -10.41 -7.75 -17.92
C VAL A 101 -11.66 -8.20 -17.16
N GLY A 102 -12.78 -7.48 -17.31
CA GLY A 102 -14.07 -7.91 -16.75
C GLY A 102 -14.52 -9.27 -17.30
N PHE A 103 -14.40 -9.48 -18.62
CA PHE A 103 -14.71 -10.77 -19.24
C PHE A 103 -13.78 -11.91 -18.78
N PHE A 104 -12.49 -11.64 -18.61
CA PHE A 104 -11.52 -12.62 -18.10
C PHE A 104 -11.87 -13.12 -16.69
N ASN A 105 -12.25 -12.22 -15.79
CA ASN A 105 -12.64 -12.60 -14.42
C ASN A 105 -13.95 -13.41 -14.40
N VAL A 106 -14.93 -13.03 -15.21
CA VAL A 106 -16.19 -13.79 -15.33
C VAL A 106 -15.96 -15.18 -15.94
N ALA A 107 -15.08 -15.30 -16.92
CA ALA A 107 -14.71 -16.59 -17.52
C ALA A 107 -13.94 -17.49 -16.55
N SER A 108 -13.02 -16.92 -15.75
CA SER A 108 -12.25 -17.64 -14.72
C SER A 108 -13.12 -18.13 -13.55
N ALA A 109 -14.18 -17.38 -13.21
CA ALA A 109 -15.13 -17.77 -12.16
C ALA A 109 -16.14 -18.85 -12.61
N ALA A 110 -16.21 -19.16 -13.90
CA ALA A 110 -17.20 -20.07 -14.50
C ALA A 110 -16.54 -21.35 -15.05
N ILE A 111 -15.81 -22.08 -14.20
CA ILE A 111 -15.11 -23.33 -14.57
C ILE A 111 -16.06 -24.50 -14.90
N ASP A 112 -17.37 -24.38 -14.63
CA ASP A 112 -18.41 -25.30 -15.13
C ASP A 112 -19.62 -24.53 -15.71
N PRO A 113 -19.62 -24.18 -17.01
CA PRO A 113 -20.82 -23.62 -17.62
C PRO A 113 -21.76 -24.74 -18.09
N PRO A 114 -23.08 -24.68 -17.79
CA PRO A 114 -24.05 -25.54 -18.46
C PRO A 114 -24.06 -25.23 -19.97
N PRO A 115 -24.22 -26.25 -20.84
CA PRO A 115 -24.12 -26.12 -22.30
C PRO A 115 -25.13 -25.14 -22.92
N SER A 116 -26.13 -24.68 -22.17
CA SER A 116 -27.19 -23.76 -22.62
C SER A 116 -26.84 -22.27 -22.55
N SER A 117 -25.76 -21.86 -21.89
CA SER A 117 -25.43 -20.42 -21.69
C SER A 117 -24.46 -19.83 -22.71
N MET A 118 -23.94 -20.64 -23.63
CA MET A 118 -22.74 -20.35 -24.40
C MET A 118 -23.02 -20.08 -25.89
N MET A 119 -23.99 -19.21 -26.19
CA MET A 119 -24.26 -18.78 -27.57
C MET A 119 -24.57 -17.30 -27.61
N ARG A 120 -23.57 -16.45 -27.89
CA ARG A 120 -23.83 -15.08 -28.36
C ARG A 120 -22.78 -14.58 -29.36
N SER A 121 -23.23 -14.26 -30.59
CA SER A 121 -23.21 -12.96 -31.35
C SER A 121 -22.82 -12.97 -32.89
N THR A 122 -22.66 -11.81 -33.55
CA THR A 122 -22.15 -11.42 -34.94
C THR A 122 -21.83 -12.48 -36.04
N LEU A 123 -22.11 -12.19 -37.32
CA LEU A 123 -22.18 -13.19 -38.40
C LEU A 123 -20.95 -14.08 -38.56
N SER A 124 -19.79 -13.53 -38.95
CA SER A 124 -18.59 -14.33 -39.19
C SER A 124 -17.82 -14.60 -37.89
N TRP A 125 -17.55 -13.53 -37.13
CA TRP A 125 -16.98 -13.57 -35.76
C TRP A 125 -17.74 -14.54 -34.85
N ARG A 126 -19.02 -14.83 -35.11
CA ARG A 126 -19.80 -15.67 -34.20
C ARG A 126 -20.81 -16.65 -34.74
N LEU A 127 -20.73 -16.89 -36.03
CA LEU A 127 -20.43 -18.24 -36.51
C LEU A 127 -19.25 -18.83 -35.74
N GLN A 128 -18.17 -18.05 -35.60
CA GLN A 128 -17.00 -18.50 -34.87
C GLN A 128 -17.21 -18.76 -33.37
N MET A 129 -17.60 -17.80 -32.52
CA MET A 129 -17.86 -18.12 -31.10
C MET A 129 -18.90 -19.23 -30.89
N SER A 130 -19.97 -19.30 -31.69
CA SER A 130 -21.06 -20.25 -31.44
C SER A 130 -20.75 -21.68 -31.89
N PHE A 131 -20.01 -21.86 -32.99
CA PHE A 131 -19.75 -23.17 -33.57
C PHE A 131 -18.29 -23.63 -33.43
N LEU A 132 -17.32 -22.73 -33.20
CA LEU A 132 -15.95 -23.14 -32.91
C LEU A 132 -15.86 -23.90 -31.59
N GLN A 133 -16.51 -23.41 -30.54
CA GLN A 133 -16.50 -24.05 -29.23
C GLN A 133 -17.16 -25.43 -29.30
N LEU A 134 -18.29 -25.52 -30.01
CA LEU A 134 -18.95 -26.80 -30.29
C LEU A 134 -18.08 -27.74 -31.15
N ASN A 135 -17.36 -27.21 -32.13
CA ASN A 135 -16.47 -27.99 -32.98
C ASN A 135 -15.24 -28.49 -32.20
N LEU A 136 -14.64 -27.66 -31.33
CA LEU A 136 -13.52 -28.02 -30.47
C LEU A 136 -13.93 -29.08 -29.44
N TYR A 137 -15.11 -28.93 -28.82
CA TYR A 137 -15.68 -29.91 -27.90
C TYR A 137 -15.85 -31.29 -28.57
N ASN A 138 -16.48 -31.31 -29.74
CA ASN A 138 -16.72 -32.56 -30.48
C ASN A 138 -15.41 -33.20 -30.96
N LEU A 139 -14.40 -32.40 -31.34
CA LEU A 139 -13.09 -32.89 -31.78
C LEU A 139 -12.18 -33.33 -30.61
N ALA A 140 -12.39 -32.79 -29.42
CA ALA A 140 -11.64 -33.13 -28.21
C ALA A 140 -12.22 -34.35 -27.46
N GLY A 141 -13.29 -34.97 -27.98
CA GLY A 141 -13.92 -36.14 -27.38
C GLY A 141 -14.73 -35.79 -26.14
N ASP A 142 -15.54 -34.73 -26.22
CA ASP A 142 -16.42 -34.24 -25.14
C ASP A 142 -15.67 -33.66 -23.92
N ASP A 143 -14.39 -33.26 -24.11
CA ASP A 143 -13.60 -32.57 -23.11
C ASP A 143 -13.84 -31.04 -23.14
N PRO A 144 -14.41 -30.44 -22.07
CA PRO A 144 -14.66 -28.99 -22.00
C PRO A 144 -13.40 -28.16 -21.71
N HIS A 145 -12.30 -28.76 -21.25
CA HIS A 145 -11.10 -28.02 -20.83
C HIS A 145 -10.48 -27.21 -21.96
N ILE A 146 -10.50 -27.75 -23.18
CA ILE A 146 -9.94 -27.07 -24.35
C ILE A 146 -10.71 -25.78 -24.68
N ILE A 147 -12.01 -25.74 -24.41
CA ILE A 147 -12.85 -24.55 -24.65
C ILE A 147 -12.40 -23.43 -23.71
N GLY A 148 -12.19 -23.76 -22.44
CA GLY A 148 -11.68 -22.81 -21.44
C GLY A 148 -10.32 -22.24 -21.83
N VAL A 149 -9.38 -23.11 -22.23
CA VAL A 149 -8.04 -22.70 -22.70
C VAL A 149 -8.13 -21.80 -23.94
N ALA A 150 -8.99 -22.13 -24.90
CA ALA A 150 -9.20 -21.30 -26.09
C ALA A 150 -9.71 -19.89 -25.73
N ILE A 151 -10.71 -19.79 -24.85
CA ILE A 151 -11.26 -18.49 -24.38
C ILE A 151 -10.20 -17.67 -23.63
N MET A 152 -9.34 -18.33 -22.84
CA MET A 152 -8.23 -17.67 -22.16
C MET A 152 -7.22 -17.10 -23.16
N CYS A 153 -6.87 -17.85 -24.21
CA CYS A 153 -5.97 -17.35 -25.26
C CYS A 153 -6.59 -16.20 -26.07
N GLU A 154 -7.89 -16.28 -26.36
CA GLU A 154 -8.64 -15.20 -27.00
C GLU A 154 -8.54 -13.90 -26.17
N THR A 155 -8.96 -13.95 -24.91
CA THR A 155 -8.94 -12.80 -23.99
C THR A 155 -7.53 -12.28 -23.73
N ALA A 156 -6.54 -13.16 -23.57
CA ALA A 156 -5.13 -12.77 -23.40
C ALA A 156 -4.59 -11.99 -24.61
N SER A 157 -5.06 -12.31 -25.82
CA SER A 157 -4.66 -11.59 -27.04
C SER A 157 -5.38 -10.24 -27.22
N GLU A 158 -6.59 -10.08 -26.67
CA GLU A 158 -7.32 -8.81 -26.69
C GLU A 158 -6.60 -7.72 -25.89
N LEU A 159 -5.97 -8.08 -24.77
CA LEU A 159 -5.33 -7.12 -23.87
C LEU A 159 -4.24 -6.27 -24.57
N PRO A 160 -3.21 -6.85 -25.20
CA PRO A 160 -2.21 -6.06 -25.92
C PRO A 160 -2.82 -5.34 -27.13
N ALA A 161 -3.80 -5.94 -27.82
CA ALA A 161 -4.42 -5.32 -28.98
C ALA A 161 -5.19 -4.04 -28.63
N PHE A 162 -5.94 -4.03 -27.52
CA PHE A 162 -6.61 -2.82 -27.03
C PHE A 162 -5.63 -1.81 -26.45
N PHE A 163 -4.60 -2.26 -25.72
CA PHE A 163 -3.60 -1.34 -25.13
C PHE A 163 -2.85 -0.53 -26.20
N PHE A 164 -2.49 -1.15 -27.33
CA PHE A 164 -1.79 -0.48 -28.43
C PHE A 164 -2.74 0.01 -29.55
N ALA A 165 -4.05 -0.09 -29.38
CA ALA A 165 -5.01 0.20 -30.44
C ALA A 165 -4.88 1.62 -30.99
N ASP A 166 -4.88 2.65 -30.14
CA ASP A 166 -4.78 4.05 -30.58
C ASP A 166 -3.47 4.33 -31.32
N GLN A 167 -2.34 3.77 -30.85
CA GLN A 167 -1.04 3.93 -31.51
C GLN A 167 -1.02 3.28 -32.89
N ILE A 168 -1.61 2.09 -33.02
CA ILE A 168 -1.67 1.37 -34.29
C ILE A 168 -2.61 2.09 -35.25
N VAL A 169 -3.82 2.44 -34.81
CA VAL A 169 -4.83 3.12 -35.63
C VAL A 169 -4.35 4.46 -36.13
N THR A 170 -3.67 5.25 -35.31
CA THR A 170 -3.09 6.54 -35.71
C THR A 170 -1.92 6.39 -36.68
N LYS A 171 -1.08 5.35 -36.53
CA LYS A 171 0.12 5.15 -37.35
C LYS A 171 -0.16 4.59 -38.74
N ILE A 172 -1.04 3.59 -38.86
CA ILE A 172 -1.31 2.93 -40.15
C ILE A 172 -2.67 3.30 -40.74
N GLY A 173 -3.54 3.95 -39.96
CA GLY A 173 -4.88 4.40 -40.39
C GLY A 173 -5.95 3.31 -40.32
N THR A 174 -7.21 3.73 -40.18
CA THR A 174 -8.38 2.84 -40.01
C THR A 174 -8.50 1.77 -41.12
N VAL A 175 -8.30 2.15 -42.39
CA VAL A 175 -8.49 1.24 -43.53
C VAL A 175 -7.46 0.11 -43.52
N ASN A 176 -6.19 0.42 -43.25
CA ASN A 176 -5.12 -0.58 -43.21
C ASN A 176 -5.27 -1.50 -42.00
N VAL A 177 -5.74 -0.99 -40.86
CA VAL A 177 -6.11 -1.81 -39.71
C VAL A 177 -7.18 -2.85 -40.07
N LEU A 178 -8.22 -2.43 -40.80
CA LEU A 178 -9.28 -3.35 -41.25
C LEU A 178 -8.75 -4.41 -42.23
N LEU A 179 -7.81 -4.04 -43.13
CA LEU A 179 -7.17 -5.00 -44.03
C LEU A 179 -6.29 -6.02 -43.30
N VAL A 180 -5.47 -5.59 -42.33
CA VAL A 180 -4.65 -6.48 -41.50
C VAL A 180 -5.53 -7.46 -40.72
N SER A 181 -6.64 -6.96 -40.17
CA SER A 181 -7.62 -7.77 -39.45
C SER A 181 -8.29 -8.79 -40.36
N LEU A 182 -8.56 -8.45 -41.61
CA LEU A 182 -9.12 -9.36 -42.61
C LEU A 182 -8.14 -10.48 -43.01
N VAL A 183 -6.84 -10.19 -43.09
CA VAL A 183 -5.79 -11.21 -43.32
C VAL A 183 -5.73 -12.18 -42.14
N GLY A 184 -5.68 -11.66 -40.91
CA GLY A 184 -5.71 -12.50 -39.70
C GLY A 184 -6.96 -13.37 -39.64
N TYR A 185 -8.11 -12.81 -40.03
CA TYR A 185 -9.38 -13.53 -40.06
C TYR A 185 -9.41 -14.64 -41.13
N THR A 186 -8.83 -14.37 -42.30
CA THR A 186 -8.67 -15.37 -43.36
C THR A 186 -7.85 -16.57 -42.89
N LEU A 187 -6.74 -16.31 -42.17
CA LEU A 187 -5.91 -17.37 -41.60
C LEU A 187 -6.69 -18.22 -40.59
N ARG A 188 -7.47 -17.58 -39.70
CA ARG A 188 -8.32 -18.28 -38.72
C ARG A 188 -9.34 -19.20 -39.41
N ILE A 189 -10.15 -18.66 -40.32
CA ILE A 189 -11.22 -19.43 -40.99
C ILE A 189 -10.65 -20.55 -41.87
N THR A 190 -9.53 -20.32 -42.55
CA THR A 190 -8.86 -21.36 -43.34
C THR A 190 -8.40 -22.51 -42.45
N TYR A 191 -7.86 -22.20 -41.27
CA TYR A 191 -7.47 -23.23 -40.32
C TYR A 191 -8.68 -24.02 -39.81
N TYR A 192 -9.76 -23.37 -39.37
CA TYR A 192 -10.95 -24.09 -38.87
C TYR A 192 -11.62 -24.96 -39.93
N ALA A 193 -11.55 -24.57 -41.20
CA ALA A 193 -12.04 -25.38 -42.31
C ALA A 193 -11.21 -26.66 -42.56
N LEU A 194 -9.96 -26.70 -42.11
CA LEU A 194 -9.03 -27.82 -42.29
C LEU A 194 -8.73 -28.56 -40.97
N MET A 195 -9.26 -28.08 -39.85
CA MET A 195 -8.92 -28.53 -38.51
C MET A 195 -9.36 -29.98 -38.26
N THR A 196 -8.38 -30.83 -37.96
CA THR A 196 -8.57 -32.22 -37.51
C THR A 196 -8.09 -32.43 -36.07
N ASN A 197 -7.13 -31.62 -35.60
CA ASN A 197 -6.65 -31.61 -34.23
C ASN A 197 -7.15 -30.36 -33.50
N PRO A 198 -7.91 -30.49 -32.40
CA PRO A 198 -8.49 -29.34 -31.70
C PRO A 198 -7.44 -28.45 -31.00
N TRP A 199 -6.31 -29.02 -30.55
CA TRP A 199 -5.24 -28.27 -29.88
C TRP A 199 -4.48 -27.31 -30.81
N GLY A 200 -4.49 -27.58 -32.11
CA GLY A 200 -3.86 -26.70 -33.09
C GLY A 200 -4.64 -25.41 -33.34
N ALA A 201 -5.85 -25.24 -32.79
CA ALA A 201 -6.60 -23.99 -32.83
C ALA A 201 -5.96 -22.88 -31.96
N ILE A 202 -5.28 -23.26 -30.87
CA ILE A 202 -4.78 -22.33 -29.85
C ILE A 202 -3.90 -21.19 -30.45
N PRO A 203 -2.91 -21.47 -31.32
CA PRO A 203 -2.13 -20.40 -31.95
C PRO A 203 -2.98 -19.43 -32.79
N PHE A 204 -4.05 -19.91 -33.42
CA PHE A 204 -4.96 -19.08 -34.21
C PHE A 204 -5.93 -18.28 -33.33
N GLU A 205 -6.18 -18.72 -32.09
CA GLU A 205 -6.93 -17.93 -31.10
C GLU A 205 -6.19 -16.65 -30.69
N PHE A 206 -4.85 -16.64 -30.70
CA PHE A 206 -4.10 -15.39 -30.46
C PHE A 206 -4.28 -14.33 -31.55
N LEU A 207 -4.73 -14.68 -32.75
CA LEU A 207 -5.11 -13.71 -33.78
C LEU A 207 -6.42 -12.98 -33.43
N HIS A 208 -7.10 -13.37 -32.35
CA HIS A 208 -8.34 -12.76 -31.90
C HIS A 208 -8.20 -11.28 -31.55
N GLY A 209 -7.15 -10.91 -30.82
CA GLY A 209 -6.89 -9.51 -30.49
C GLY A 209 -6.83 -8.59 -31.71
N ILE A 210 -6.19 -9.05 -32.80
CA ILE A 210 -6.12 -8.28 -34.06
C ILE A 210 -7.48 -8.28 -34.75
N THR A 211 -8.08 -9.46 -34.93
CA THR A 211 -9.32 -9.62 -35.71
C THR A 211 -10.52 -8.93 -35.08
N PHE A 212 -10.62 -8.92 -33.75
CA PHE A 212 -11.73 -8.31 -33.01
C PHE A 212 -11.32 -7.05 -32.27
N GLY A 213 -10.32 -7.11 -31.40
CA GLY A 213 -9.97 -5.99 -30.52
C GLY A 213 -9.57 -4.73 -31.30
N LEU A 214 -8.62 -4.89 -32.23
CA LEU A 214 -8.14 -3.78 -33.05
C LEU A 214 -9.20 -3.29 -34.05
N THR A 215 -9.94 -4.21 -34.69
CA THR A 215 -11.08 -3.89 -35.56
C THR A 215 -12.16 -3.10 -34.83
N TRP A 216 -12.53 -3.53 -33.61
CA TRP A 216 -13.55 -2.86 -32.80
C TRP A 216 -13.11 -1.46 -32.42
N ALA A 217 -11.87 -1.30 -31.96
CA ALA A 217 -11.31 0.01 -31.63
C ALA A 217 -11.29 0.95 -32.85
N ALA A 218 -10.83 0.47 -34.00
CA ALA A 218 -10.79 1.24 -35.23
C ALA A 218 -12.19 1.66 -35.72
N CYS A 219 -13.16 0.73 -35.70
CA CYS A 219 -14.54 1.00 -36.11
C CYS A 219 -15.23 1.98 -35.17
N THR A 220 -15.14 1.79 -33.85
CA THR A 220 -15.81 2.66 -32.87
C THR A 220 -15.25 4.08 -32.90
N GLN A 221 -13.93 4.25 -32.92
CA GLN A 221 -13.30 5.57 -33.07
C GLN A 221 -13.69 6.24 -34.39
N TYR A 222 -13.64 5.51 -35.50
CA TYR A 222 -14.00 6.07 -36.81
C TYR A 222 -15.47 6.47 -36.86
N VAL A 223 -16.38 5.59 -36.47
CA VAL A 223 -17.83 5.82 -36.51
C VAL A 223 -18.22 6.99 -35.62
N PHE A 224 -17.62 7.10 -34.42
CA PHE A 224 -17.83 8.24 -33.54
C PHE A 224 -17.32 9.55 -34.16
N SER A 225 -16.12 9.54 -34.75
CA SER A 225 -15.54 10.72 -35.40
C SER A 225 -16.26 11.16 -36.68
N ALA A 226 -16.89 10.22 -37.39
CA ALA A 226 -17.62 10.45 -38.64
C ALA A 226 -19.10 10.76 -38.41
N ALA A 227 -19.61 10.59 -37.19
CA ALA A 227 -21.00 10.86 -36.88
C ALA A 227 -21.30 12.38 -36.99
N PRO A 228 -22.47 12.77 -37.53
CA PRO A 228 -22.88 14.17 -37.53
C PRO A 228 -23.09 14.66 -36.09
N CYS A 229 -22.72 15.92 -35.84
CA CYS A 229 -22.74 16.50 -34.50
C CYS A 229 -24.10 16.33 -33.83
N GLY A 230 -24.12 15.72 -32.64
CA GLY A 230 -25.33 15.47 -31.88
C GLY A 230 -26.14 14.23 -32.30
N CYS A 231 -25.63 13.40 -33.21
CA CYS A 231 -26.19 12.08 -33.53
C CYS A 231 -25.21 10.94 -33.21
N GLU A 232 -24.14 11.24 -32.47
CA GLU A 232 -23.05 10.32 -32.18
C GLU A 232 -23.56 9.05 -31.46
N GLY A 233 -24.50 9.20 -30.52
CA GLY A 233 -25.10 8.08 -29.78
C GLY A 233 -25.95 7.18 -30.67
N THR A 234 -26.71 7.77 -31.59
CA THR A 234 -27.54 7.07 -32.57
C THR A 234 -26.68 6.24 -33.52
N VAL A 235 -25.62 6.83 -34.08
CA VAL A 235 -24.73 6.13 -35.01
C VAL A 235 -23.95 5.00 -34.30
N MET A 236 -23.50 5.22 -33.06
CA MET A 236 -22.92 4.16 -32.23
C MET A 236 -23.94 3.05 -31.89
N GLY A 237 -25.21 3.41 -31.70
CA GLY A 237 -26.33 2.48 -31.56
C GLY A 237 -26.54 1.64 -32.83
N VAL A 238 -26.50 2.25 -34.01
CA VAL A 238 -26.59 1.56 -35.31
C VAL A 238 -25.43 0.58 -35.49
N LEU A 239 -24.20 0.98 -35.14
CA LEU A 239 -23.04 0.09 -35.18
C LEU A 239 -23.28 -1.17 -34.33
N SER A 240 -23.81 -0.99 -33.12
CA SER A 240 -24.17 -2.10 -32.23
C SER A 240 -25.34 -2.94 -32.78
N ALA A 241 -26.36 -2.32 -33.39
CA ALA A 241 -27.49 -3.05 -33.98
C ALA A 241 -27.06 -3.92 -35.17
N VAL A 242 -26.16 -3.42 -36.02
CA VAL A 242 -25.60 -4.20 -37.13
C VAL A 242 -24.78 -5.38 -36.59
N GLN A 243 -23.92 -5.14 -35.59
CA GLN A 243 -22.98 -6.15 -35.11
C GLN A 243 -23.60 -7.18 -34.14
N ASN A 244 -24.40 -6.72 -33.18
CA ASN A 244 -25.00 -7.56 -32.14
C ASN A 244 -26.43 -8.02 -32.49
N GLY A 245 -27.10 -7.34 -33.42
CA GLY A 245 -28.44 -7.69 -33.87
C GLY A 245 -28.44 -8.42 -35.20
N LEU A 246 -28.29 -7.69 -36.31
CA LEU A 246 -28.46 -8.22 -37.67
C LEU A 246 -27.44 -9.34 -37.96
N ALA A 247 -26.16 -9.07 -37.72
CA ALA A 247 -25.10 -10.03 -37.99
C ALA A 247 -25.22 -11.28 -37.10
N LEU A 248 -25.67 -11.13 -35.84
CA LEU A 248 -25.97 -12.28 -34.98
C LEU A 248 -27.06 -13.16 -35.59
N ALA A 249 -28.20 -12.57 -35.94
CA ALA A 249 -29.36 -13.29 -36.45
C ALA A 249 -29.05 -14.07 -37.72
N SER A 250 -28.44 -13.42 -38.73
CA SER A 250 -28.15 -14.08 -39.99
C SER A 250 -27.01 -15.11 -39.87
N GLY A 251 -26.06 -14.94 -38.94
CA GLY A 251 -24.91 -15.85 -38.80
C GLY A 251 -25.28 -17.16 -38.14
N THR A 252 -26.06 -17.09 -37.06
CA THR A 252 -26.55 -18.30 -36.41
C THR A 252 -27.50 -19.09 -37.31
N LEU A 253 -28.32 -18.41 -38.12
CA LEU A 253 -29.25 -19.05 -39.04
C LEU A 253 -28.51 -19.74 -40.20
N VAL A 254 -27.65 -19.02 -40.91
CA VAL A 254 -26.90 -19.57 -42.04
C VAL A 254 -25.92 -20.64 -41.56
N GLY A 255 -25.21 -20.38 -40.46
CA GLY A 255 -24.29 -21.34 -39.85
C GLY A 255 -24.95 -22.61 -39.38
N GLY A 256 -26.03 -22.47 -38.60
CA GLY A 256 -26.78 -23.60 -38.09
C GLY A 256 -27.32 -24.48 -39.20
N TYR A 257 -27.82 -23.87 -40.29
CA TYR A 257 -28.27 -24.61 -41.47
C TYR A 257 -27.14 -25.45 -42.09
N PHE A 258 -25.98 -24.85 -42.37
CA PHE A 258 -24.86 -25.59 -42.95
C PHE A 258 -24.25 -26.61 -41.98
N TYR A 259 -24.19 -26.29 -40.69
CA TYR A 259 -23.70 -27.20 -39.66
C TYR A 259 -24.57 -28.46 -39.54
N GLN A 260 -25.90 -28.30 -39.52
CA GLN A 260 -26.83 -29.42 -39.40
C GLN A 260 -26.87 -30.33 -40.64
N HIS A 261 -26.82 -29.74 -41.84
CA HIS A 261 -26.97 -30.51 -43.08
C HIS A 261 -25.65 -31.04 -43.66
N TYR A 262 -24.54 -30.32 -43.47
CA TYR A 262 -23.26 -30.61 -44.12
C TYR A 262 -22.06 -30.67 -43.14
N GLY A 263 -22.29 -30.47 -41.84
CA GLY A 263 -21.26 -30.53 -40.80
C GLY A 263 -20.38 -29.29 -40.70
N ALA A 264 -19.52 -29.28 -39.68
CA ALA A 264 -18.68 -28.12 -39.33
C ALA A 264 -17.72 -27.69 -40.46
N ARG A 265 -17.10 -28.66 -41.15
CA ARG A 265 -16.13 -28.38 -42.22
C ARG A 265 -16.71 -27.55 -43.35
N VAL A 266 -17.89 -27.92 -43.85
CA VAL A 266 -18.56 -27.21 -44.96
C VAL A 266 -19.03 -25.84 -44.50
N MET A 267 -19.52 -25.72 -43.25
CA MET A 267 -19.89 -24.43 -42.66
C MET A 267 -18.71 -23.44 -42.66
N TRP A 268 -17.51 -23.87 -42.25
CA TRP A 268 -16.32 -23.00 -42.26
C TRP A 268 -15.87 -22.61 -43.67
N ILE A 269 -15.96 -23.52 -44.64
CA ILE A 269 -15.66 -23.22 -46.05
C ILE A 269 -16.63 -22.16 -46.60
N VAL A 270 -17.93 -22.31 -46.34
CA VAL A 270 -18.95 -21.33 -46.73
C VAL A 270 -18.72 -19.98 -46.06
N THR A 271 -18.28 -19.98 -44.80
CA THR A 271 -17.89 -18.75 -44.09
C THR A 271 -16.70 -18.05 -44.78
N GLY A 272 -15.73 -18.83 -45.26
CA GLY A 272 -14.60 -18.34 -46.05
C GLY A 272 -14.99 -17.67 -47.36
N LEU A 273 -16.10 -18.08 -48.00
CA LEU A 273 -16.64 -17.41 -49.19
C LEU A 273 -17.16 -15.99 -48.90
N GLY A 274 -17.37 -15.62 -47.62
CA GLY A 274 -17.71 -14.25 -47.21
C GLY A 274 -16.52 -13.28 -47.18
N LEU A 275 -15.28 -13.79 -47.26
CA LEU A 275 -14.05 -12.99 -47.30
C LEU A 275 -13.96 -12.06 -48.52
N PRO A 276 -14.18 -12.50 -49.78
CA PRO A 276 -14.16 -11.61 -50.94
C PRO A 276 -15.21 -10.49 -50.84
N LEU A 277 -16.38 -10.75 -50.25
CA LEU A 277 -17.41 -9.72 -50.02
C LEU A 277 -16.94 -8.68 -48.99
N SER A 278 -16.23 -9.12 -47.96
CA SER A 278 -15.65 -8.23 -46.94
C SER A 278 -14.51 -7.38 -47.51
N LEU A 279 -13.68 -7.96 -48.40
CA LEU A 279 -12.65 -7.25 -49.16
C LEU A 279 -13.26 -6.16 -50.05
N ILE A 280 -14.33 -6.49 -50.80
CA ILE A 280 -15.05 -5.53 -51.65
C ILE A 280 -15.62 -4.40 -50.78
N SER A 281 -16.22 -4.72 -49.63
CA SER A 281 -16.78 -3.73 -48.71
C SER A 281 -15.71 -2.76 -48.18
N ILE A 282 -14.52 -3.26 -47.80
CA ILE A 282 -13.40 -2.42 -47.37
C ILE A 282 -12.84 -1.59 -48.53
N ALA A 283 -12.77 -2.15 -49.74
CA ALA A 283 -12.32 -1.42 -50.93
C ALA A 283 -13.29 -0.28 -51.30
N THR A 284 -14.60 -0.53 -51.26
CA THR A 284 -15.64 0.50 -51.45
C THR A 284 -15.54 1.57 -50.36
N PHE A 285 -15.36 1.17 -49.11
CA PHE A 285 -15.17 2.11 -48.00
C PHE A 285 -13.91 2.98 -48.19
N ALA A 286 -12.78 2.38 -48.58
CA ALA A 286 -11.54 3.11 -48.86
C ALA A 286 -11.72 4.13 -49.99
N TYR A 287 -12.43 3.74 -51.05
CA TYR A 287 -12.76 4.62 -52.17
C TYR A 287 -13.61 5.82 -51.73
N LEU A 288 -14.71 5.57 -50.99
CA LEU A 288 -15.60 6.62 -50.49
C LEU A 288 -14.88 7.60 -49.56
N LYS A 289 -14.05 7.08 -48.64
CA LYS A 289 -13.26 7.91 -47.71
C LYS A 289 -12.25 8.81 -48.45
N HIS A 290 -11.61 8.28 -49.49
CA HIS A 290 -10.68 9.06 -50.31
C HIS A 290 -11.41 10.17 -51.09
N ASP A 291 -12.61 9.90 -51.62
CA ASP A 291 -13.43 10.89 -52.32
C ASP A 291 -13.91 12.02 -51.37
N GLU A 292 -14.33 11.71 -50.14
CA GLU A 292 -14.69 12.73 -49.14
C GLU A 292 -13.51 13.62 -48.74
N CYS A 293 -12.33 13.03 -48.50
CA CYS A 293 -11.12 13.80 -48.17
C CYS A 293 -10.75 14.78 -49.29
N ASN A 294 -10.86 14.33 -50.55
CA ASN A 294 -10.64 15.18 -51.71
C ASN A 294 -11.68 16.31 -51.83
N LYS A 295 -12.96 16.04 -51.52
CA LYS A 295 -14.01 17.06 -51.52
C LYS A 295 -13.79 18.11 -50.43
N VAL A 296 -13.43 17.69 -49.21
CA VAL A 296 -13.14 18.60 -48.09
C VAL A 296 -11.91 19.45 -48.40
N SER A 297 -10.79 18.84 -48.82
CA SER A 297 -9.58 19.57 -49.21
C SER A 297 -9.84 20.56 -50.35
N LYS A 298 -10.64 20.18 -51.35
CA LYS A 298 -11.03 21.08 -52.43
C LYS A 298 -11.94 22.21 -51.95
N ALA A 299 -12.87 21.95 -51.02
CA ALA A 299 -13.73 22.97 -50.43
C ALA A 299 -12.93 23.96 -49.56
N GLU A 300 -11.98 23.46 -48.76
CA GLU A 300 -11.05 24.28 -47.96
C GLU A 300 -10.16 25.15 -48.86
N LEU A 301 -9.58 24.59 -49.92
CA LEU A 301 -8.82 25.34 -50.91
C LEU A 301 -9.66 26.41 -51.62
N LEU A 302 -10.91 26.09 -51.97
CA LEU A 302 -11.83 27.06 -52.57
C LEU A 302 -12.23 28.16 -51.57
N GLN A 303 -12.36 27.83 -50.29
CA GLN A 303 -12.68 28.77 -49.23
C GLN A 303 -11.48 29.65 -48.87
N GLU A 304 -10.27 29.11 -48.90
CA GLU A 304 -9.01 29.83 -48.72
C GLU A 304 -8.75 30.77 -49.91
N GLN A 305 -9.00 30.31 -51.15
CA GLN A 305 -8.97 31.16 -52.35
C GLN A 305 -10.04 32.26 -52.28
N ALA A 306 -11.28 31.93 -51.89
CA ALA A 306 -12.35 32.93 -51.72
C ALA A 306 -12.03 33.95 -50.62
N ALA A 307 -11.36 33.54 -49.54
CA ALA A 307 -10.87 34.43 -48.49
C ALA A 307 -9.72 35.34 -48.97
N LEU A 308 -8.88 34.86 -49.90
CA LEU A 308 -7.78 35.62 -50.49
C LEU A 308 -8.27 36.77 -51.40
N PHE A 309 -9.42 36.60 -52.06
CA PHE A 309 -10.01 37.58 -53.00
C PHE A 309 -11.08 38.48 -52.38
N SER A 310 -11.38 38.35 -51.09
CA SER A 310 -12.32 39.25 -50.38
C SER A 310 -11.62 40.57 -50.00
N PRO A 311 -12.21 41.75 -50.29
CA PRO A 311 -11.54 43.07 -50.09
C PRO A 311 -11.44 43.52 -48.62
N HIS A 312 -11.68 42.64 -47.66
CA HIS A 312 -11.53 42.93 -46.23
C HIS A 312 -10.59 41.92 -45.58
N ARG A 313 -9.32 42.31 -45.41
CA ARG A 313 -8.32 41.57 -44.63
C ARG A 313 -8.64 41.81 -43.14
N GLY A 314 -9.32 40.87 -42.48
CA GLY A 314 -9.60 40.92 -41.05
C GLY A 314 -10.49 39.78 -40.55
N ASP A 315 -9.91 38.93 -39.70
CA ASP A 315 -10.48 37.94 -38.77
C ASP A 315 -11.42 36.84 -39.32
N ALA A 316 -10.84 35.65 -39.49
CA ALA A 316 -11.52 34.39 -39.83
C ALA A 316 -12.08 33.66 -38.58
N GLN A 317 -12.78 34.36 -37.69
CA GLN A 317 -13.48 33.72 -36.56
C GLN A 317 -14.85 34.36 -36.33
N GLY A 318 -15.78 34.03 -37.21
CA GLY A 318 -17.16 34.49 -37.08
C GLY A 318 -18.07 33.88 -38.13
N LEU A 319 -18.11 32.55 -38.24
CA LEU A 319 -19.09 31.86 -39.09
C LEU A 319 -19.29 30.41 -38.67
N LYS A 320 -19.91 30.20 -37.50
CA LYS A 320 -20.70 29.00 -37.21
C LYS A 320 -21.89 29.36 -36.31
N SER A 321 -23.01 29.71 -36.93
CA SER A 321 -24.34 29.52 -36.34
C SER A 321 -25.37 29.35 -37.47
N PRO A 322 -26.28 28.38 -37.39
CA PRO A 322 -27.22 28.09 -38.47
C PRO A 322 -28.48 28.92 -38.29
N LEU A 323 -28.81 29.76 -39.27
CA LEU A 323 -30.17 30.26 -39.49
C LEU A 323 -30.30 30.53 -40.98
N TYR A 324 -30.98 29.62 -41.67
CA TYR A 324 -31.48 29.85 -43.01
C TYR A 324 -32.93 30.34 -42.93
N ALA A 325 -33.29 31.13 -43.93
CA ALA A 325 -34.61 31.70 -44.24
C ALA A 325 -35.00 32.96 -43.46
N GLN A 326 -34.91 34.12 -44.13
CA GLN A 326 -36.13 34.81 -44.59
C GLN A 326 -35.78 35.94 -45.60
N GLU A 327 -36.42 35.87 -46.76
CA GLU A 327 -36.93 36.96 -47.62
C GLU A 327 -35.96 38.05 -48.13
N LEU A 328 -35.67 38.10 -49.45
CA LEU A 328 -36.45 38.68 -50.57
C LEU A 328 -35.96 40.10 -50.92
N ASN A 329 -35.60 40.24 -52.20
CA ASN A 329 -35.71 41.41 -53.05
C ASN A 329 -34.95 42.73 -52.74
N SER A 330 -34.28 43.15 -53.81
CA SER A 330 -34.24 44.51 -54.38
C SER A 330 -33.67 45.66 -53.53
N SER A 331 -32.58 46.22 -54.05
CA SER A 331 -32.48 47.65 -54.40
C SER A 331 -32.87 48.67 -53.33
N SER A 332 -31.88 49.28 -52.65
CA SER A 332 -31.82 50.75 -52.47
C SER A 332 -30.63 51.21 -51.60
N HIS A 333 -29.70 51.90 -52.26
CA HIS A 333 -29.13 53.20 -51.90
C HIS A 333 -28.98 53.62 -50.42
N LEU A 334 -27.71 53.81 -50.04
CA LEU A 334 -27.13 55.09 -49.65
C LEU A 334 -27.99 56.00 -48.73
N PHE A 335 -28.01 55.74 -47.42
CA PHE A 335 -28.03 56.75 -46.36
C PHE A 335 -27.81 56.03 -45.01
N GLY A 336 -26.79 56.41 -44.23
CA GLY A 336 -26.66 55.92 -42.84
C GLY A 336 -25.27 55.48 -42.37
N THR A 337 -24.22 56.22 -42.69
CA THR A 337 -22.86 55.93 -42.19
C THR A 337 -22.68 56.32 -40.71
N ALA A 338 -23.31 57.40 -40.25
CA ALA A 338 -23.18 57.89 -38.86
C ALA A 338 -23.98 57.06 -37.83
N SER A 339 -25.19 56.61 -38.17
CA SER A 339 -26.01 55.78 -37.27
C SER A 339 -25.46 54.36 -37.10
N LYS A 340 -24.79 53.82 -38.14
CA LYS A 340 -24.11 52.52 -38.10
C LYS A 340 -22.90 52.54 -37.17
N PHE A 341 -22.14 53.64 -37.11
CA PHE A 341 -20.94 53.74 -36.26
C PHE A 341 -21.31 53.72 -34.75
N LYS A 342 -22.32 54.49 -34.34
CA LYS A 342 -22.78 54.55 -32.95
C LYS A 342 -23.36 53.20 -32.45
N ARG A 343 -24.10 52.49 -33.32
CA ARG A 343 -24.58 51.13 -33.02
C ARG A 343 -23.44 50.11 -32.94
N ARG A 344 -22.40 50.26 -33.76
CA ARG A 344 -21.21 49.40 -33.75
C ARG A 344 -20.36 49.60 -32.49
N GLU A 345 -20.22 50.83 -32.00
CA GLU A 345 -19.55 51.09 -30.71
C GLU A 345 -20.33 50.54 -29.51
N GLN A 346 -21.66 50.72 -29.48
CA GLN A 346 -22.49 50.15 -28.42
C GLN A 346 -22.45 48.61 -28.42
N ALA A 347 -22.47 47.99 -29.61
CA ALA A 347 -22.31 46.54 -29.74
C ALA A 347 -20.93 46.06 -29.24
N LYS A 348 -19.84 46.79 -29.57
CA LYS A 348 -18.49 46.46 -29.09
C LYS A 348 -18.39 46.52 -27.57
N ARG A 349 -18.92 47.58 -26.94
CA ARG A 349 -18.91 47.71 -25.47
C ARG A 349 -19.71 46.59 -24.80
N LYS A 350 -20.85 46.20 -25.38
CA LYS A 350 -21.67 45.10 -24.85
C LYS A 350 -20.96 43.75 -24.95
N ILE A 351 -20.29 43.48 -26.08
CA ILE A 351 -19.48 42.25 -26.26
C ILE A 351 -18.31 42.22 -25.27
N GLU A 352 -17.69 43.36 -24.99
CA GLU A 352 -16.56 43.41 -24.06
C GLU A 352 -17.00 43.22 -22.60
N ILE A 353 -18.17 43.74 -22.22
CA ILE A 353 -18.77 43.47 -20.90
C ILE A 353 -19.13 41.99 -20.78
N GLU A 354 -19.81 41.40 -21.76
CA GLU A 354 -20.14 39.95 -21.75
C GLU A 354 -18.87 39.08 -21.71
N ARG A 355 -17.78 39.50 -22.37
CA ARG A 355 -16.49 38.81 -22.29
C ARG A 355 -15.91 38.83 -20.88
N ARG A 356 -15.91 40.00 -20.22
CA ARG A 356 -15.43 40.13 -18.84
C ARG A 356 -16.28 39.32 -17.86
N GLU A 357 -17.60 39.33 -18.02
CA GLU A 357 -18.50 38.52 -17.21
C GLU A 357 -18.26 37.01 -17.40
N ARG A 358 -17.99 36.56 -18.63
CA ARG A 358 -17.62 35.17 -18.91
C ARG A 358 -16.27 34.78 -18.33
N GLU A 359 -15.28 35.67 -18.38
CA GLU A 359 -13.96 35.43 -17.78
C GLU A 359 -14.05 35.35 -16.24
N VAL A 360 -14.85 36.22 -15.61
CA VAL A 360 -15.13 36.14 -14.16
C VAL A 360 -15.90 34.86 -13.82
N ALA A 361 -16.93 34.51 -14.58
CA ALA A 361 -17.69 33.28 -14.37
C ALA A 361 -16.85 32.01 -14.59
N PHE A 362 -15.89 32.04 -15.52
CA PHE A 362 -14.96 30.94 -15.75
C PHE A 362 -14.01 30.75 -14.57
N LYS A 363 -13.38 31.84 -14.09
CA LYS A 363 -12.52 31.80 -12.89
C LYS A 363 -13.27 31.31 -11.65
N ALA A 364 -14.50 31.81 -11.43
CA ALA A 364 -15.33 31.37 -10.31
C ALA A 364 -15.70 29.88 -10.39
N ARG A 365 -15.86 29.32 -11.60
CA ARG A 365 -16.11 27.88 -11.80
C ARG A 365 -14.86 27.05 -11.52
N GLU A 366 -13.68 27.49 -11.97
CA GLU A 366 -12.41 26.81 -11.67
C GLU A 366 -12.14 26.77 -10.16
N GLU A 367 -12.35 27.88 -9.45
CA GLU A 367 -12.20 27.94 -7.99
C GLU A 367 -13.17 26.99 -7.27
N LEU A 368 -14.43 26.94 -7.70
CA LEU A 368 -15.42 26.00 -7.15
C LEU A 368 -15.04 24.54 -7.43
N GLU A 369 -14.53 24.24 -8.63
CA GLU A 369 -14.09 22.89 -8.98
C GLU A 369 -12.87 22.46 -8.17
N MET A 370 -11.90 23.36 -7.93
CA MET A 370 -10.75 23.11 -7.08
C MET A 370 -11.16 22.84 -5.63
N LEU A 371 -12.09 23.63 -5.08
CA LEU A 371 -12.65 23.40 -3.76
C LEU A 371 -13.41 22.06 -3.67
N GLN A 372 -14.16 21.69 -4.71
CA GLN A 372 -14.85 20.40 -4.77
C GLN A 372 -13.87 19.22 -4.88
N LYS A 373 -12.78 19.36 -5.64
CA LYS A 373 -11.70 18.36 -5.72
C LYS A 373 -11.03 18.18 -4.36
N GLN A 374 -10.68 19.26 -3.66
CA GLN A 374 -10.10 19.19 -2.31
C GLN A 374 -11.02 18.45 -1.33
N LYS A 375 -12.31 18.81 -1.25
CA LYS A 375 -13.28 18.12 -0.39
C LYS A 375 -13.49 16.65 -0.73
N ARG A 376 -13.31 16.24 -2.00
CA ARG A 376 -13.37 14.82 -2.39
C ARG A 376 -12.16 14.07 -1.88
N VAL A 377 -10.96 14.63 -2.02
CA VAL A 377 -9.72 14.03 -1.50
C VAL A 377 -9.78 13.88 0.01
N GLU A 378 -10.23 14.91 0.73
CA GLU A 378 -10.39 14.85 2.19
C GLU A 378 -11.37 13.75 2.62
N ARG A 379 -12.52 13.60 1.96
CA ARG A 379 -13.48 12.53 2.27
C ARG A 379 -12.95 11.13 1.99
N VAL A 380 -12.17 10.96 0.92
CA VAL A 380 -11.54 9.68 0.60
C VAL A 380 -10.48 9.35 1.65
N ALA A 381 -9.62 10.30 2.01
CA ALA A 381 -8.61 10.11 3.05
C ALA A 381 -9.23 9.76 4.41
N GLU A 382 -10.36 10.39 4.76
CA GLU A 382 -11.07 10.08 6.01
C GLU A 382 -11.67 8.67 6.01
N LEU A 383 -12.26 8.24 4.88
CA LEU A 383 -12.76 6.87 4.74
C LEU A 383 -11.63 5.83 4.80
N GLU A 384 -10.48 6.12 4.19
CA GLU A 384 -9.29 5.26 4.26
C GLU A 384 -8.78 5.11 5.68
N ARG A 385 -8.76 6.20 6.48
CA ARG A 385 -8.40 6.15 7.90
C ARG A 385 -9.39 5.29 8.69
N GLN A 386 -10.69 5.50 8.51
CA GLN A 386 -11.73 4.71 9.18
C GLN A 386 -11.63 3.21 8.83
N GLU A 387 -11.32 2.88 7.57
CA GLU A 387 -11.13 1.49 7.16
C GLU A 387 -9.85 0.90 7.77
N GLN A 388 -8.76 1.67 7.86
CA GLN A 388 -7.53 1.23 8.52
C GLN A 388 -7.77 0.98 10.02
N GLU A 389 -8.43 1.91 10.71
CA GLU A 389 -8.80 1.77 12.13
C GLU A 389 -9.68 0.53 12.34
N ALA A 390 -10.69 0.31 11.49
CA ALA A 390 -11.56 -0.87 11.60
C ALA A 390 -10.82 -2.19 11.35
N ARG A 391 -9.85 -2.22 10.42
CA ARG A 391 -9.00 -3.39 10.18
C ARG A 391 -8.05 -3.66 11.34
N GLU A 392 -7.51 -2.60 11.94
CA GLU A 392 -6.65 -2.71 13.12
C GLU A 392 -7.45 -3.19 14.34
N GLU A 393 -8.65 -2.65 14.57
CA GLU A 393 -9.56 -3.15 15.62
C GLU A 393 -9.89 -4.64 15.42
N LEU A 394 -10.16 -5.07 14.17
CA LEU A 394 -10.40 -6.48 13.87
C LEU A 394 -9.17 -7.35 14.15
N ARG A 395 -7.96 -6.85 13.84
CA ARG A 395 -6.69 -7.54 14.10
C ARG A 395 -6.43 -7.71 15.59
N VAL A 396 -6.63 -6.65 16.36
CA VAL A 396 -6.34 -6.60 17.81
C VAL A 396 -7.40 -7.35 18.62
N THR A 397 -8.68 -7.22 18.29
CA THR A 397 -9.77 -7.80 19.10
C THR A 397 -10.36 -9.09 18.51
N GLY A 398 -10.01 -9.45 17.28
CA GLY A 398 -10.64 -10.56 16.56
C GLY A 398 -12.10 -10.31 16.19
N GLY A 399 -12.58 -9.06 16.29
CA GLY A 399 -13.97 -8.67 16.07
C GLY A 399 -14.84 -8.64 17.33
N ILE A 400 -14.26 -8.94 18.51
CA ILE A 400 -14.97 -8.89 19.80
C ILE A 400 -14.90 -7.48 20.36
N LYS A 401 -16.06 -6.86 20.61
CA LYS A 401 -16.14 -5.53 21.21
C LYS A 401 -16.50 -5.68 22.68
N TYR A 402 -15.49 -5.53 23.54
CA TYR A 402 -15.66 -5.44 24.98
C TYR A 402 -14.76 -4.33 25.53
N LEU A 403 -15.39 -3.31 26.12
CA LEU A 403 -14.74 -2.15 26.70
C LEU A 403 -15.57 -1.68 27.90
N GLN A 404 -15.02 -1.82 29.11
CA GLN A 404 -15.69 -1.37 30.32
C GLN A 404 -14.75 -0.58 31.22
N GLN A 405 -15.28 0.41 31.95
CA GLN A 405 -14.55 1.10 33.00
C GLN A 405 -14.93 0.47 34.35
N LEU A 406 -13.95 -0.13 35.02
CA LEU A 406 -14.16 -0.88 36.27
C LEU A 406 -13.31 -0.30 37.39
N LYS A 407 -13.83 -0.33 38.62
CA LYS A 407 -13.10 0.15 39.80
C LYS A 407 -12.05 -0.88 40.25
N PRO A 408 -10.78 -0.49 40.41
CA PRO A 408 -9.72 -1.44 40.79
C PRO A 408 -9.83 -1.82 42.28
N VAL A 409 -9.73 -3.12 42.55
CA VAL A 409 -9.74 -3.72 43.90
C VAL A 409 -8.50 -4.61 44.05
N PRO A 410 -7.80 -4.59 45.19
CA PRO A 410 -6.62 -5.43 45.40
C PRO A 410 -6.98 -6.93 45.45
N THR A 411 -6.22 -7.75 44.72
CA THR A 411 -6.22 -9.20 44.92
C THR A 411 -4.87 -9.67 45.45
N THR A 412 -4.86 -10.91 45.94
CA THR A 412 -3.65 -11.55 46.48
C THR A 412 -3.25 -12.77 45.65
N SER A 413 -3.61 -12.78 44.37
CA SER A 413 -3.19 -13.81 43.42
C SER A 413 -1.74 -13.59 42.99
N ASP A 414 -1.04 -14.69 42.72
CA ASP A 414 0.30 -14.67 42.13
C ASP A 414 0.21 -14.56 40.60
N GLY A 415 1.06 -13.74 39.99
CA GLY A 415 1.07 -13.48 38.54
C GLY A 415 0.22 -12.29 38.10
N ASP A 416 -0.38 -12.42 36.92
CA ASP A 416 -1.09 -11.38 36.16
C ASP A 416 -2.57 -11.68 35.91
N LYS A 417 -3.13 -12.62 36.66
CA LYS A 417 -4.52 -13.07 36.46
C LYS A 417 -5.48 -12.20 37.26
N ILE A 418 -6.28 -11.41 36.55
CA ILE A 418 -7.31 -10.53 37.12
C ILE A 418 -8.62 -11.27 37.37
N THR A 419 -9.46 -10.70 38.22
CA THR A 419 -10.84 -11.18 38.43
C THR A 419 -11.83 -10.16 37.87
N LEU A 420 -12.82 -10.66 37.12
CA LEU A 420 -13.83 -9.85 36.44
C LEU A 420 -15.24 -10.20 36.95
N PRO A 421 -16.24 -9.33 36.76
CA PRO A 421 -17.61 -9.63 37.16
C PRO A 421 -18.29 -10.60 36.19
N VAL A 422 -19.32 -11.29 36.65
CA VAL A 422 -20.09 -12.27 35.83
C VAL A 422 -20.76 -11.58 34.63
N SER A 423 -21.11 -10.29 34.73
CA SER A 423 -21.61 -9.48 33.61
C SER A 423 -20.65 -9.44 32.42
N ALA A 424 -19.33 -9.39 32.66
CA ALA A 424 -18.31 -9.43 31.61
C ALA A 424 -18.39 -10.73 30.79
N LEU A 425 -18.56 -11.87 31.47
CA LEU A 425 -18.70 -13.17 30.81
C LEU A 425 -19.98 -13.23 29.94
N LYS A 426 -21.08 -12.64 30.40
CA LYS A 426 -22.34 -12.59 29.64
C LYS A 426 -22.21 -11.78 28.34
N GLU A 427 -21.40 -10.74 28.32
CA GLU A 427 -21.15 -9.90 27.13
C GLU A 427 -20.19 -10.55 26.12
N LEU A 428 -19.25 -11.36 26.61
CA LEU A 428 -18.25 -12.07 25.80
C LEU A 428 -18.79 -13.36 25.17
N ASN A 429 -19.70 -14.07 25.86
CA ASN A 429 -20.26 -15.34 25.40
C ASN A 429 -20.96 -15.29 24.01
N PRO A 430 -21.85 -14.31 23.70
CA PRO A 430 -22.53 -14.26 22.39
C PRO A 430 -21.59 -13.92 21.21
N GLN A 431 -20.34 -13.51 21.49
CA GLN A 431 -19.36 -13.12 20.47
C GLN A 431 -18.38 -14.26 20.14
N ASN A 432 -18.66 -15.50 20.57
CA ASN A 432 -17.80 -16.70 20.42
C ASN A 432 -16.38 -16.53 20.99
N ALA A 433 -16.22 -15.68 22.02
CA ALA A 433 -14.92 -15.46 22.66
C ALA A 433 -14.32 -16.74 23.28
N LEU A 434 -15.17 -17.70 23.67
CA LEU A 434 -14.76 -18.99 24.23
C LEU A 434 -14.06 -19.90 23.21
N ASP A 435 -14.42 -19.82 21.93
CA ASP A 435 -13.85 -20.65 20.86
C ASP A 435 -12.46 -20.17 20.43
N LEU A 436 -12.09 -18.94 20.82
CA LEU A 436 -10.88 -18.24 20.37
C LEU A 436 -9.66 -18.45 21.28
N GLY A 437 -9.81 -19.20 22.38
CA GLY A 437 -8.72 -19.63 23.26
C GLY A 437 -8.65 -18.89 24.58
N VAL A 438 -7.48 -18.30 24.89
CA VAL A 438 -7.20 -17.67 26.19
C VAL A 438 -7.80 -16.26 26.24
N PHE A 439 -8.51 -15.96 27.32
CA PHE A 439 -8.95 -14.59 27.62
C PHE A 439 -7.78 -13.69 28.03
N THR A 440 -7.45 -12.71 27.19
CA THR A 440 -6.47 -11.65 27.48
C THR A 440 -7.17 -10.29 27.42
N PHE A 441 -6.84 -9.42 28.37
CA PHE A 441 -7.41 -8.09 28.49
C PHE A 441 -6.29 -7.06 28.58
N GLU A 442 -6.49 -5.95 27.89
CA GLU A 442 -5.72 -4.73 28.02
C GLU A 442 -6.35 -3.88 29.14
N LEU A 443 -5.51 -3.45 30.06
CA LEU A 443 -5.84 -2.54 31.14
C LEU A 443 -5.12 -1.23 30.85
N SER A 444 -5.88 -0.17 30.62
CA SER A 444 -5.33 1.16 30.41
C SER A 444 -5.76 2.13 31.51
N PHE A 445 -4.83 3.00 31.87
CA PHE A 445 -5.05 4.06 32.84
C PHE A 445 -4.45 5.37 32.32
N GLU A 446 -5.27 6.41 32.27
CA GLU A 446 -4.87 7.75 31.87
C GLU A 446 -4.49 8.56 33.12
N ASP A 447 -3.23 8.96 33.20
CA ASP A 447 -2.69 9.70 34.33
C ASP A 447 -3.13 11.18 34.29
N GLN A 448 -4.25 11.48 34.95
CA GLN A 448 -4.76 12.85 35.09
C GLN A 448 -3.82 13.79 35.89
N PHE A 449 -2.83 13.25 36.60
CA PHE A 449 -1.84 14.07 37.31
C PHE A 449 -0.76 14.64 36.36
N ALA A 450 -0.45 13.95 35.27
CA ALA A 450 0.51 14.42 34.26
C ALA A 450 0.04 15.71 33.56
N GLU A 451 -1.28 15.86 33.31
CA GLU A 451 -1.87 17.07 32.73
C GLU A 451 -1.65 18.33 33.59
N ARG A 452 -1.68 18.20 34.93
CA ARG A 452 -1.46 19.34 35.84
C ARG A 452 -0.01 19.80 35.89
N CYS A 453 0.94 18.93 35.55
CA CYS A 453 2.38 19.20 35.58
C CYS A 453 2.96 19.59 34.21
N GLY A 454 2.16 19.57 33.14
CA GLY A 454 2.61 19.93 31.79
C GLY A 454 3.55 18.90 31.14
N GLU A 455 3.62 17.68 31.68
CA GLU A 455 4.29 16.54 31.03
C GLU A 455 3.32 15.88 30.05
N ALA A 456 3.84 15.31 28.96
CA ALA A 456 3.03 14.62 27.97
C ALA A 456 2.22 13.49 28.64
N THR A 457 0.90 13.49 28.43
CA THR A 457 -0.01 12.42 28.87
C THR A 457 0.50 11.08 28.34
N THR A 458 1.08 10.27 29.22
CA THR A 458 1.51 8.91 28.88
C THR A 458 0.43 7.97 29.37
N GLU A 459 -0.40 7.49 28.44
CA GLU A 459 -1.35 6.41 28.71
C GLU A 459 -0.56 5.16 29.10
N ARG A 460 -0.76 4.66 30.32
CA ARG A 460 -0.11 3.43 30.77
C ARG A 460 -1.01 2.25 30.46
N GLN A 461 -0.44 1.24 29.82
CA GLN A 461 -1.14 0.04 29.38
C GLN A 461 -0.41 -1.19 29.91
N THR A 462 -1.15 -2.15 30.44
CA THR A 462 -0.64 -3.49 30.77
C THR A 462 -1.65 -4.53 30.35
N HIS A 463 -1.20 -5.76 30.11
CA HIS A 463 -2.07 -6.86 29.73
C HIS A 463 -2.14 -7.90 30.85
N ALA A 464 -3.32 -8.48 31.00
CA ALA A 464 -3.63 -9.47 32.01
C ALA A 464 -4.55 -10.57 31.47
N GLY A 465 -4.38 -11.79 31.97
CA GLY A 465 -5.33 -12.89 31.78
C GLY A 465 -6.42 -12.88 32.85
N VAL A 466 -7.47 -13.69 32.68
CA VAL A 466 -8.51 -13.85 33.71
C VAL A 466 -8.29 -15.10 34.54
N LEU A 467 -8.38 -14.94 35.86
CA LEU A 467 -8.41 -16.06 36.81
C LEU A 467 -9.81 -16.68 36.85
N GLU A 468 -10.81 -15.88 37.18
CA GLU A 468 -12.20 -16.28 37.38
C GLU A 468 -13.15 -15.07 37.31
N PHE A 469 -14.42 -15.33 37.02
CA PHE A 469 -15.47 -14.31 36.91
C PHE A 469 -16.28 -14.20 38.21
N VAL A 470 -15.65 -13.79 39.31
CA VAL A 470 -16.27 -13.72 40.65
C VAL A 470 -16.26 -12.32 41.28
N ALA A 471 -15.77 -11.30 40.57
CA ALA A 471 -15.69 -9.94 41.12
C ALA A 471 -17.09 -9.32 41.28
N ASP A 472 -17.21 -8.38 42.22
CA ASP A 472 -18.43 -7.60 42.40
C ASP A 472 -18.71 -6.76 41.14
N GLU A 473 -19.99 -6.59 40.79
CA GLU A 473 -20.40 -5.84 39.61
C GLU A 473 -19.83 -4.40 39.63
N GLY A 474 -19.15 -4.02 38.54
CA GLY A 474 -18.48 -2.71 38.42
C GLY A 474 -17.06 -2.65 39.01
N THR A 475 -16.50 -3.77 39.48
CA THR A 475 -15.14 -3.85 40.04
C THR A 475 -14.24 -4.80 39.24
N VAL A 476 -12.93 -4.58 39.32
CA VAL A 476 -11.89 -5.47 38.76
C VAL A 476 -10.84 -5.76 39.82
N GLY A 477 -10.58 -7.04 40.07
CA GLY A 477 -9.55 -7.43 41.02
C GLY A 477 -8.16 -7.47 40.36
N LEU A 478 -7.26 -6.60 40.81
CA LEU A 478 -5.91 -6.42 40.28
C LEU A 478 -4.83 -7.03 41.20
N PRO A 479 -4.00 -7.96 40.69
CA PRO A 479 -2.85 -8.49 41.40
C PRO A 479 -1.79 -7.41 41.68
N PRO A 480 -0.92 -7.58 42.69
CA PRO A 480 0.13 -6.61 43.01
C PRO A 480 1.10 -6.33 41.85
N LYS A 481 1.35 -7.32 40.98
CA LYS A 481 2.17 -7.17 39.77
C LYS A 481 1.53 -6.20 38.78
N VAL A 482 0.26 -6.41 38.45
CA VAL A 482 -0.51 -5.59 37.50
C VAL A 482 -0.64 -4.17 38.03
N ALA A 483 -0.90 -4.01 39.33
CA ALA A 483 -0.93 -2.70 39.99
C ALA A 483 0.45 -2.00 39.96
N ALA A 484 1.55 -2.74 40.12
CA ALA A 484 2.90 -2.16 40.07
C ALA A 484 3.26 -1.65 38.68
N SER A 485 2.82 -2.32 37.62
CA SER A 485 2.98 -1.85 36.24
C SER A 485 2.13 -0.60 35.96
N LEU A 486 0.84 -0.63 36.32
CA LEU A 486 -0.10 0.46 36.03
C LEU A 486 0.15 1.71 36.88
N PHE A 487 0.37 1.56 38.18
CA PHE A 487 0.34 2.66 39.16
C PHE A 487 1.72 3.02 39.72
N ALA A 488 2.82 2.62 39.09
CA ALA A 488 4.20 2.77 39.60
C ALA A 488 4.63 4.19 40.04
N ARG A 489 3.87 5.24 39.68
CA ARG A 489 4.17 6.65 39.94
C ARG A 489 3.08 7.39 40.73
N ILE A 490 2.01 6.69 41.10
CA ILE A 490 0.81 7.32 41.67
C ILE A 490 0.64 6.85 43.11
N ASN A 491 0.46 7.81 44.03
CA ASN A 491 0.22 7.53 45.44
C ASN A 491 -1.27 7.49 45.81
N GLU A 492 -2.16 7.97 44.95
CA GLU A 492 -3.62 7.99 45.17
C GLU A 492 -4.32 6.82 44.48
N LEU A 493 -5.42 6.32 45.07
CA LEU A 493 -6.22 5.26 44.47
C LEU A 493 -6.98 5.78 43.25
N PRO A 494 -6.91 5.10 42.09
CA PRO A 494 -7.66 5.51 40.91
C PRO A 494 -9.14 5.12 41.03
N ASP A 495 -10.02 6.00 40.52
CA ASP A 495 -11.47 5.80 40.56
C ASP A 495 -11.96 4.73 39.57
N SER A 496 -11.29 4.59 38.42
CA SER A 496 -11.62 3.62 37.38
C SER A 496 -10.42 3.26 36.50
N VAL A 497 -10.37 2.01 36.04
CA VAL A 497 -9.43 1.51 35.02
C VAL A 497 -10.23 1.03 33.81
N GLN A 498 -9.75 1.30 32.61
CA GLN A 498 -10.38 0.83 31.39
C GLN A 498 -9.91 -0.59 31.08
N VAL A 499 -10.87 -1.50 30.91
CA VAL A 499 -10.63 -2.92 30.63
C VAL A 499 -11.17 -3.23 29.24
N ARG A 500 -10.27 -3.59 28.33
CA ARG A 500 -10.58 -3.91 26.93
C ARG A 500 -10.21 -5.35 26.62
N PHE A 501 -11.05 -6.07 25.87
CA PHE A 501 -10.66 -7.38 25.37
C PHE A 501 -9.67 -7.24 24.21
N VAL A 502 -8.54 -7.93 24.28
CA VAL A 502 -7.48 -7.88 23.27
C VAL A 502 -6.94 -9.27 23.04
N ARG A 503 -6.63 -9.61 21.79
CA ARG A 503 -5.98 -10.86 21.40
C ARG A 503 -4.49 -10.60 21.19
N LEU A 504 -3.67 -11.31 21.96
CA LEU A 504 -2.22 -11.22 21.85
C LEU A 504 -1.63 -12.40 21.07
N GLU A 505 -0.61 -12.12 20.27
CA GLU A 505 0.20 -13.17 19.62
C GLU A 505 1.11 -13.88 20.63
N LYS A 506 1.56 -15.09 20.26
CA LYS A 506 2.49 -15.88 21.08
C LYS A 506 3.88 -15.25 21.09
N GLY A 507 4.43 -15.02 22.27
CA GLY A 507 5.74 -14.40 22.44
C GLY A 507 6.89 -15.32 22.02
N LYS A 508 7.82 -14.83 21.20
CA LYS A 508 8.99 -15.63 20.77
C LYS A 508 10.25 -15.24 21.51
N PHE A 509 10.39 -13.95 21.83
CA PHE A 509 11.57 -13.40 22.47
C PHE A 509 11.17 -12.34 23.48
N ALA A 510 11.83 -12.36 24.64
CA ALA A 510 11.71 -11.34 25.67
C ALA A 510 13.09 -10.93 26.18
N SER A 511 13.34 -9.63 26.20
CA SER A 511 14.51 -9.06 26.86
C SER A 511 14.12 -8.54 28.23
N LEU A 512 14.76 -9.08 29.27
CA LEU A 512 14.48 -8.78 30.66
C LEU A 512 15.65 -8.02 31.28
N GLN A 513 15.37 -6.84 31.81
CA GLN A 513 16.35 -5.99 32.46
C GLN A 513 16.25 -6.10 33.98
N LEU A 514 17.34 -6.51 34.62
CA LEU A 514 17.39 -6.65 36.07
C LEU A 514 17.49 -5.27 36.75
N ARG A 515 16.66 -5.03 37.79
CA ARG A 515 16.80 -3.87 38.67
C ARG A 515 17.51 -4.27 39.97
N GLY A 516 18.62 -3.61 40.28
CA GLY A 516 19.39 -3.79 41.52
C GLY A 516 20.79 -4.41 41.34
N SER A 517 21.67 -4.17 42.30
CA SER A 517 23.12 -4.48 42.24
C SER A 517 23.53 -5.85 42.81
N GLY A 518 22.59 -6.74 43.14
CA GLY A 518 22.86 -7.99 43.86
C GLY A 518 23.05 -9.25 43.01
N PHE A 519 22.93 -9.15 41.69
CA PHE A 519 22.87 -10.32 40.81
C PHE A 519 24.23 -10.81 40.29
N GLY A 520 25.28 -10.00 40.38
CA GLY A 520 26.60 -10.36 39.84
C GLY A 520 27.39 -11.38 40.67
N ASP A 521 27.13 -11.47 41.98
CA ASP A 521 28.03 -12.16 42.92
C ASP A 521 27.57 -13.56 43.37
N ARG A 522 26.37 -14.00 42.95
CA ARG A 522 25.82 -15.30 43.37
C ARG A 522 25.56 -16.16 42.13
N GLN A 523 26.17 -17.35 42.06
CA GLN A 523 25.80 -18.41 41.10
C GLN A 523 24.36 -18.85 41.39
N ILE A 524 23.40 -18.12 40.83
CA ILE A 524 21.98 -18.43 40.89
C ILE A 524 21.59 -19.01 39.54
N ASP A 525 20.88 -20.14 39.51
CA ASP A 525 20.35 -20.73 38.28
C ASP A 525 19.17 -19.89 37.75
N PHE A 526 19.49 -18.85 36.98
CA PHE A 526 18.55 -17.88 36.42
C PHE A 526 17.41 -18.54 35.63
N LYS A 527 17.74 -19.58 34.86
CA LYS A 527 16.81 -20.23 33.94
C LYS A 527 15.60 -20.86 34.66
N GLN A 528 15.84 -21.62 35.73
CA GLN A 528 14.76 -22.32 36.44
C GLN A 528 13.85 -21.36 37.19
N MET A 529 14.42 -20.31 37.78
CA MET A 529 13.64 -19.28 38.48
C MET A 529 12.74 -18.49 37.53
N LEU A 530 13.30 -18.05 36.40
CA LEU A 530 12.56 -17.36 35.36
C LEU A 530 11.45 -18.26 34.79
N GLU A 531 11.75 -19.53 34.52
CA GLU A 531 10.76 -20.48 34.01
C GLU A 531 9.60 -20.70 35.00
N ARG A 532 9.89 -20.86 36.31
CA ARG A 532 8.85 -21.00 37.34
C ARG A 532 8.01 -19.74 37.47
N SER A 533 8.65 -18.56 37.43
CA SER A 533 7.98 -17.27 37.55
C SER A 533 7.14 -16.97 36.30
N LEU A 534 7.64 -17.20 35.09
CA LEU A 534 6.93 -16.91 33.86
C LEU A 534 5.76 -17.87 33.64
N LYS A 535 5.80 -19.10 34.16
CA LYS A 535 4.66 -20.05 34.12
C LYS A 535 3.43 -19.58 34.91
N THR A 536 3.59 -18.72 35.92
CA THR A 536 2.44 -18.16 36.64
C THR A 536 1.76 -17.04 35.85
N HIS A 537 2.45 -16.47 34.86
CA HIS A 537 2.00 -15.34 34.07
C HIS A 537 1.37 -15.80 32.75
N THR A 538 0.31 -15.12 32.32
CA THR A 538 -0.39 -15.34 31.05
C THR A 538 0.10 -14.43 29.94
N THR A 539 0.48 -13.20 30.29
CA THR A 539 0.82 -12.11 29.38
C THR A 539 2.03 -11.33 29.91
N LEU A 540 2.81 -10.80 28.97
CA LEU A 540 3.87 -9.82 29.23
C LEU A 540 3.66 -8.60 28.35
N THR A 541 3.83 -7.41 28.93
CA THR A 541 3.87 -6.13 28.23
C THR A 541 5.26 -5.52 28.36
N GLU A 542 5.70 -4.79 27.37
CA GLU A 542 6.89 -3.94 27.46
C GLU A 542 6.71 -2.93 28.59
N ASP A 543 7.79 -2.62 29.32
CA ASP A 543 7.81 -1.78 30.52
C ASP A 543 7.09 -2.35 31.77
N ASP A 544 6.57 -3.58 31.73
CA ASP A 544 6.01 -4.24 32.91
C ASP A 544 7.09 -4.58 33.94
N VAL A 545 6.72 -4.50 35.23
CA VAL A 545 7.56 -4.94 36.35
C VAL A 545 7.15 -6.35 36.77
N LEU A 546 8.08 -7.29 36.66
CA LEU A 546 7.94 -8.67 37.12
C LEU A 546 8.57 -8.87 38.49
N PHE A 547 7.88 -9.65 39.33
CA PHE A 547 8.36 -10.05 40.64
C PHE A 547 8.89 -11.48 40.58
N ILE A 548 10.21 -11.64 40.64
CA ILE A 548 10.87 -12.95 40.62
C ILE A 548 11.34 -13.28 42.03
N ARG A 549 10.85 -14.39 42.58
CA ARG A 549 11.18 -14.81 43.94
C ARG A 549 12.28 -15.86 43.97
N HIS A 550 13.25 -15.68 44.87
CA HIS A 550 14.26 -16.69 45.21
C HIS A 550 14.41 -16.82 46.72
N GLY A 551 13.94 -17.94 47.29
CA GLY A 551 13.84 -18.08 48.74
C GLY A 551 12.95 -16.99 49.34
N LYS A 552 13.52 -16.17 50.23
CA LYS A 552 12.83 -15.05 50.92
C LYS A 552 13.04 -13.68 50.27
N LEU A 553 13.71 -13.62 49.11
CA LEU A 553 13.99 -12.37 48.41
C LEU A 553 13.13 -12.26 47.15
N THR A 554 12.48 -11.10 46.99
CA THR A 554 11.73 -10.72 45.78
C THR A 554 12.58 -9.76 44.97
N PHE A 555 12.89 -10.12 43.73
CA PHE A 555 13.60 -9.28 42.77
C PHE A 555 12.63 -8.65 41.77
N GLU A 556 12.90 -7.40 41.39
CA GLU A 556 12.11 -6.67 40.40
C GLU A 556 12.85 -6.68 39.06
N VAL A 557 12.18 -7.15 38.01
CA VAL A 557 12.72 -7.27 36.66
C VAL A 557 11.82 -6.49 35.72
N LEU A 558 12.40 -5.60 34.93
CA LEU A 558 11.67 -4.82 33.94
C LEU A 558 11.69 -5.55 32.60
N VAL A 559 10.56 -5.61 31.91
CA VAL A 559 10.50 -6.10 30.54
C VAL A 559 10.94 -4.98 29.59
N SER A 560 12.07 -5.14 28.91
CA SER A 560 12.65 -4.09 28.05
C SER A 560 12.21 -4.18 26.61
N GLU A 561 12.10 -5.38 26.05
CA GLU A 561 11.72 -5.59 24.64
C GLU A 561 10.99 -6.92 24.50
N LEU A 562 9.95 -6.96 23.67
CA LEU A 562 9.19 -8.17 23.34
C LEU A 562 9.06 -8.31 21.82
N LYS A 563 9.02 -9.55 21.34
CA LYS A 563 8.72 -9.88 19.93
C LYS A 563 7.68 -10.99 19.84
N PRO A 564 6.72 -10.93 18.90
CA PRO A 564 6.63 -10.00 17.74
C PRO A 564 6.00 -8.63 18.04
N GLU A 565 5.24 -8.50 19.12
CA GLU A 565 4.53 -7.27 19.50
C GLU A 565 4.96 -6.77 20.89
N ARG A 566 4.56 -5.54 21.24
CA ARG A 566 4.83 -4.91 22.55
C ARG A 566 4.11 -5.59 23.71
N ALA A 567 3.15 -6.47 23.42
CA ALA A 567 2.46 -7.32 24.38
C ALA A 567 2.32 -8.73 23.79
N VAL A 568 2.58 -9.76 24.58
CA VAL A 568 2.59 -11.15 24.11
C VAL A 568 1.93 -12.11 25.08
N ASN A 569 1.37 -13.19 24.54
CA ASN A 569 0.83 -14.32 25.29
C ASN A 569 1.93 -15.36 25.57
N LEU A 570 2.00 -15.85 26.81
CA LEU A 570 2.96 -16.83 27.30
C LEU A 570 2.43 -18.27 27.35
N ILE A 571 1.12 -18.49 27.18
CA ILE A 571 0.53 -19.82 27.34
C ILE A 571 0.94 -20.73 26.16
N ASN A 572 1.42 -21.93 26.48
CA ASN A 572 1.85 -22.95 25.50
C ASN A 572 2.82 -22.37 24.46
N THR A 573 3.85 -21.66 24.93
CA THR A 573 4.79 -20.93 24.10
C THR A 573 6.23 -21.11 24.59
N ASP A 574 7.15 -21.37 23.67
CA ASP A 574 8.59 -21.43 23.92
C ASP A 574 9.19 -20.03 23.76
N LEU A 575 9.48 -19.37 24.89
CA LEU A 575 10.00 -18.00 24.92
C LEU A 575 11.53 -18.01 25.08
N GLU A 576 12.24 -17.37 24.15
CA GLU A 576 13.67 -17.07 24.31
C GLU A 576 13.83 -15.84 25.21
N VAL A 577 14.60 -15.98 26.30
CA VAL A 577 14.79 -14.90 27.28
C VAL A 577 16.24 -14.46 27.28
N ASP A 578 16.46 -13.19 26.95
CA ASP A 578 17.76 -12.52 27.11
C ASP A 578 17.73 -11.64 28.36
N VAL A 579 18.80 -11.68 29.16
CA VAL A 579 18.87 -10.96 30.43
C VAL A 579 19.90 -9.85 30.31
N ILE A 580 19.42 -8.61 30.24
CA ILE A 580 20.27 -7.43 30.14
C ILE A 580 20.72 -7.00 31.55
N PRO A 581 22.03 -6.76 31.77
CA PRO A 581 22.53 -6.17 33.00
C PRO A 581 21.94 -4.79 33.29
N CYS A 582 21.94 -4.37 34.55
CA CYS A 582 21.38 -3.09 34.98
C CYS A 582 21.98 -1.90 34.21
N GLU A 583 21.15 -0.90 33.88
CA GLU A 583 21.51 0.32 33.14
C GLU A 583 22.75 1.04 33.70
N ALA A 584 22.94 1.03 35.01
CA ALA A 584 24.11 1.62 35.68
C ALA A 584 25.43 0.95 35.28
N VAL A 585 25.41 -0.37 35.04
CA VAL A 585 26.59 -1.15 34.59
C VAL A 585 26.88 -0.90 33.12
N MET A 586 25.83 -0.69 32.30
CA MET A 586 26.00 -0.33 30.89
C MET A 586 26.57 1.08 30.73
N LYS A 587 26.03 2.06 31.46
CA LYS A 587 26.54 3.44 31.48
C LYS A 587 28.03 3.49 31.87
N ALA A 588 28.42 2.75 32.91
CA ALA A 588 29.82 2.68 33.32
C ALA A 588 30.76 2.12 32.23
N LYS A 589 30.34 1.08 31.49
CA LYS A 589 31.12 0.51 30.37
C LYS A 589 31.16 1.40 29.13
N GLU A 590 30.07 2.13 28.86
CA GLU A 590 30.03 3.09 27.75
C GLU A 590 30.93 4.29 28.01
N ASP A 591 30.98 4.77 29.25
CA ASP A 591 31.87 5.85 29.68
C ASP A 591 33.34 5.42 29.56
N GLU A 592 33.69 4.19 29.95
CA GLU A 592 35.03 3.64 29.77
C GLU A 592 35.44 3.58 28.29
N LYS A 593 34.55 3.11 27.40
CA LYS A 593 34.79 3.11 25.95
C LYS A 593 34.90 4.51 25.35
N ARG A 594 34.18 5.50 25.88
CA ARG A 594 34.30 6.91 25.46
C ARG A 594 35.68 7.45 25.82
N MET A 595 36.15 7.19 27.04
CA MET A 595 37.48 7.59 27.49
C MET A 595 38.60 6.95 26.64
N GLU A 596 38.47 5.67 26.27
CA GLU A 596 39.43 5.00 25.37
C GLU A 596 39.45 5.61 23.96
N LYS A 597 38.28 5.91 23.39
CA LYS A 597 38.18 6.54 22.06
C LYS A 597 38.75 7.96 22.07
N GLU A 598 38.52 8.72 23.12
CA GLU A 598 39.09 10.05 23.29
C GLU A 598 40.62 9.98 23.43
N ALA A 599 41.15 9.03 24.21
CA ALA A 599 42.58 8.78 24.32
C ALA A 599 43.21 8.38 22.96
N ALA A 600 42.55 7.53 22.17
CA ALA A 600 43.00 7.14 20.84
C ALA A 600 43.03 8.33 19.86
N ARG A 601 42.04 9.22 19.92
CA ARG A 601 41.99 10.45 19.10
C ARG A 601 43.13 11.41 19.43
N VAL A 602 43.45 11.58 20.71
CA VAL A 602 44.58 12.41 21.16
C VAL A 602 45.91 11.84 20.67
N MET A 603 46.09 10.50 20.75
CA MET A 603 47.29 9.84 20.24
C MET A 603 47.44 9.96 18.71
N ALA A 604 46.36 9.86 17.95
CA ALA A 604 46.38 10.01 16.49
C ALA A 604 46.77 11.44 16.07
N LEU A 605 46.21 12.47 16.71
CA LEU A 605 46.57 13.87 16.47
C LEU A 605 48.05 14.15 16.80
N ALA A 606 48.59 13.53 17.85
CA ALA A 606 50.00 13.64 18.19
C ALA A 606 50.91 13.01 17.12
N GLN A 607 50.52 11.85 16.57
CA GLN A 607 51.27 11.18 15.50
C GLN A 607 51.25 12.00 14.19
N GLU A 608 50.11 12.58 13.82
CA GLU A 608 49.97 13.43 12.63
C GLU A 608 50.86 14.69 12.73
N LYS A 609 50.89 15.33 13.91
CA LYS A 609 51.78 16.49 14.15
C LYS A 609 53.26 16.13 14.01
N GLU A 610 53.69 14.96 14.49
CA GLU A 610 55.07 14.50 14.35
C GLU A 610 55.42 14.15 12.89
N GLN A 611 54.51 13.53 12.14
CA GLN A 611 54.70 13.28 10.71
C GLN A 611 54.80 14.58 9.90
N TRP A 612 53.96 15.57 10.21
CA TRP A 612 54.03 16.89 9.59
C TRP A 612 55.37 17.59 9.83
N LYS A 613 55.86 17.57 11.09
CA LYS A 613 57.20 18.09 11.44
C LYS A 613 58.30 17.41 10.63
N ALA A 614 58.27 16.08 10.52
CA ALA A 614 59.25 15.33 9.75
C ALA A 614 59.25 15.71 8.25
N ASN A 615 58.07 15.81 7.64
CA ASN A 615 57.92 16.20 6.23
C ASN A 615 58.41 17.64 5.96
N LYS A 616 58.05 18.58 6.84
CA LYS A 616 58.51 19.97 6.75
C LYS A 616 60.02 20.09 6.93
N MET A 617 60.60 19.33 7.86
CA MET A 617 62.05 19.30 8.07
C MET A 617 62.81 18.72 6.87
N ALA A 618 62.23 17.72 6.19
CA ALA A 618 62.78 17.15 4.95
C ALA A 618 62.70 18.10 3.73
N THR A 619 61.79 19.08 3.73
CA THR A 619 61.57 20.02 2.62
C THR A 619 62.53 21.21 2.64
N LEU A 620 63.30 21.38 3.71
CA LEU A 620 64.21 22.52 3.87
C LEU A 620 65.45 22.40 2.96
N LEU A 621 65.87 23.53 2.36
CA LEU A 621 67.08 23.61 1.52
C LEU A 621 68.35 23.18 2.29
N PRO A 622 69.24 22.34 1.73
CA PRO A 622 70.43 21.86 2.42
C PRO A 622 71.33 23.00 2.93
N GLU A 623 71.96 22.82 4.09
CA GLU A 623 72.81 23.86 4.68
C GLU A 623 74.05 24.13 3.82
N PRO A 624 74.40 25.41 3.56
CA PRO A 624 75.59 25.76 2.79
C PRO A 624 76.88 25.35 3.51
N PHE A 625 77.84 24.80 2.76
CA PHE A 625 79.13 24.32 3.28
C PHE A 625 80.01 25.49 3.75
N ALA A 626 80.88 25.24 4.73
CA ALA A 626 81.64 26.27 5.45
C ALA A 626 82.62 27.10 4.59
N GLU A 627 82.89 26.70 3.35
CA GLU A 627 83.90 27.30 2.46
C GLU A 627 83.31 28.25 1.41
N GLU A 628 81.98 28.36 1.30
CA GLU A 628 81.30 29.24 0.34
C GLU A 628 80.97 30.61 0.94
N GLY A 629 81.86 31.58 0.74
CA GLY A 629 81.55 33.00 0.87
C GLY A 629 81.18 33.50 2.28
N GLN A 630 80.60 34.70 2.31
CA GLN A 630 80.17 35.37 3.56
C GLN A 630 78.88 34.70 4.07
N LEU A 631 78.98 33.84 5.08
CA LEU A 631 77.83 33.12 5.67
C LEU A 631 77.26 33.85 6.89
N VAL A 632 75.94 33.80 7.06
CA VAL A 632 75.23 34.30 8.26
C VAL A 632 74.78 33.12 9.11
N ARG A 633 75.27 33.03 10.35
CA ARG A 633 74.82 32.02 11.31
C ARG A 633 73.65 32.55 12.12
N ILE A 634 72.44 32.01 11.89
CA ILE A 634 71.25 32.43 12.64
C ILE A 634 71.01 31.46 13.79
N VAL A 635 70.95 32.01 14.99
CA VAL A 635 70.63 31.30 16.23
C VAL A 635 69.21 31.66 16.63
N LEU A 636 68.29 30.70 16.51
CA LEU A 636 66.91 30.83 16.94
C LEU A 636 66.78 30.36 18.39
N LYS A 637 66.37 31.28 19.27
CA LYS A 637 66.03 30.99 20.66
C LYS A 637 64.52 30.87 20.81
N MET A 638 64.04 29.66 21.10
CA MET A 638 62.66 29.38 21.49
C MET A 638 62.59 29.15 23.01
N PRO A 639 61.40 29.25 23.64
CA PRO A 639 61.25 29.10 25.09
C PRO A 639 61.79 27.77 25.65
N GLU A 640 61.71 26.69 24.87
CA GLU A 640 62.10 25.34 25.30
C GLU A 640 63.36 24.79 24.59
N ARG A 641 63.80 25.41 23.48
CA ARG A 641 64.89 24.88 22.64
C ARG A 641 65.62 25.97 21.87
N GLN A 642 66.94 25.81 21.72
CA GLN A 642 67.75 26.62 20.83
C GLN A 642 68.13 25.82 19.59
N ALA A 643 67.93 26.40 18.41
CA ALA A 643 68.33 25.82 17.14
C ALA A 643 69.25 26.79 16.38
N THR A 644 70.14 26.26 15.54
CA THR A 644 71.10 27.08 14.82
C THR A 644 71.28 26.54 13.43
N ARG A 645 71.22 27.43 12.44
CA ARG A 645 71.37 27.09 11.02
C ARG A 645 72.10 28.19 10.28
N ARG A 646 72.85 27.81 9.25
CA ARG A 646 73.59 28.73 8.38
C ARG A 646 72.76 29.08 7.17
N PHE A 647 72.77 30.34 6.78
CA PHE A 647 72.08 30.86 5.60
C PHE A 647 73.03 31.73 4.78
N LEU A 648 72.76 31.83 3.47
CA LEU A 648 73.44 32.80 2.61
C LEU A 648 72.83 34.20 2.87
N PRO A 649 73.61 35.29 2.77
CA PRO A 649 73.08 36.65 2.92
C PRO A 649 71.98 36.98 1.90
N SER A 650 72.00 36.33 0.73
CA SER A 650 71.01 36.43 -0.33
C SER A 650 69.76 35.56 -0.12
N SER A 651 69.72 34.70 0.90
CA SER A 651 68.53 33.89 1.20
C SER A 651 67.38 34.78 1.67
N PRO A 652 66.12 34.48 1.28
CA PRO A 652 64.96 35.20 1.77
C PRO A 652 64.73 34.93 3.25
N LEU A 653 64.17 35.90 3.97
CA LEU A 653 63.78 35.74 5.36
C LEU A 653 62.72 34.62 5.53
N GLN A 654 61.94 34.32 4.49
CA GLN A 654 61.04 33.18 4.41
C GLN A 654 61.74 31.85 4.76
N SER A 655 63.00 31.65 4.35
CA SER A 655 63.74 30.42 4.68
C SER A 655 64.04 30.27 6.17
N VAL A 656 64.07 31.38 6.92
CA VAL A 656 64.20 31.36 8.38
C VAL A 656 62.85 31.06 9.03
N PHE A 657 61.75 31.59 8.49
CA PHE A 657 60.40 31.24 8.93
C PHE A 657 60.07 29.77 8.64
N ASP A 658 60.42 29.24 7.46
CA ASP A 658 60.25 27.82 7.11
C ASP A 658 61.04 26.92 8.06
N PHE A 659 62.22 27.36 8.50
CA PHE A 659 63.02 26.67 9.51
C PHE A 659 62.36 26.70 10.90
N VAL A 660 61.71 27.81 11.28
CA VAL A 660 60.88 27.89 12.50
C VAL A 660 59.65 26.98 12.40
N GLU A 661 58.97 26.94 11.26
CA GLU A 661 57.82 26.04 11.03
C GLU A 661 58.22 24.58 11.17
N ALA A 662 59.37 24.19 10.61
CA ALA A 662 59.86 22.81 10.70
C ALA A 662 60.22 22.40 12.13
N LEU A 663 60.70 23.34 12.95
CA LEU A 663 61.09 23.08 14.35
C LEU A 663 59.89 23.06 15.30
N THR A 664 58.87 23.89 15.05
CA THR A 664 57.70 24.04 15.93
C THR A 664 56.53 23.13 15.50
N GLY A 665 56.45 22.79 14.21
CA GLY A 665 55.32 22.06 13.63
C GLY A 665 54.05 22.90 13.52
N GLU A 666 54.19 24.22 13.55
CA GLU A 666 53.10 25.19 13.56
C GLU A 666 53.35 26.25 12.47
N ASN A 667 52.29 26.89 11.99
CA ASN A 667 52.36 27.80 10.85
C ASN A 667 53.16 29.07 11.20
N ALA A 668 53.99 29.59 10.27
CA ALA A 668 54.83 30.77 10.46
C ALA A 668 54.03 32.01 10.87
N ARG A 669 52.74 32.07 10.51
CA ARG A 669 51.83 33.16 10.89
C ARG A 669 51.56 33.27 12.39
N LEU A 670 51.82 32.21 13.15
CA LEU A 670 51.67 32.18 14.61
C LEU A 670 52.91 32.70 15.35
N TYR A 671 53.98 33.06 14.63
CA TYR A 671 55.27 33.41 15.22
C TYR A 671 55.82 34.74 14.68
N GLN A 672 56.53 35.45 15.54
CA GLN A 672 57.26 36.66 15.20
C GLN A 672 58.74 36.52 15.63
N LEU A 673 59.66 36.98 14.79
CA LEU A 673 61.11 36.92 15.05
C LEU A 673 61.61 38.25 15.60
N ALA A 674 62.28 38.24 16.76
CA ALA A 674 62.78 39.44 17.42
C ALA A 674 64.31 39.44 17.55
N ALA A 675 64.99 40.46 17.03
CA ALA A 675 66.42 40.70 17.26
C ALA A 675 66.67 41.43 18.60
N THR A 676 67.84 41.23 19.19
CA THR A 676 68.12 41.66 20.59
C THR A 676 68.45 43.15 20.75
N TYR A 677 69.30 43.74 19.90
CA TYR A 677 69.62 45.18 19.99
C TYR A 677 70.22 45.77 18.68
N PRO A 678 69.66 46.86 18.11
CA PRO A 678 68.36 47.44 18.45
C PRO A 678 67.23 46.41 18.21
N ARG A 679 66.20 46.41 19.07
CA ARG A 679 65.10 45.44 19.00
C ARG A 679 64.33 45.64 17.69
N ARG A 680 64.45 44.68 16.77
CA ARG A 680 63.78 44.68 15.47
C ARG A 680 62.88 43.46 15.39
N LEU A 681 61.61 43.68 15.05
CA LEU A 681 60.60 42.64 14.91
C LEU A 681 60.40 42.34 13.43
N PHE A 682 60.40 41.05 13.10
CA PHE A 682 60.15 40.58 11.75
C PHE A 682 58.94 39.65 11.78
N GLY A 683 57.88 40.06 11.09
CA GLY A 683 56.71 39.23 10.81
C GLY A 683 56.80 38.60 9.42
N VAL A 684 55.84 37.72 9.12
CA VAL A 684 55.73 37.04 7.81
C VAL A 684 55.59 38.04 6.65
N GLU A 685 55.13 39.26 6.91
CA GLU A 685 55.03 40.35 5.92
C GLU A 685 56.39 40.80 5.33
N ALA A 686 57.50 40.52 6.04
CA ALA A 686 58.84 40.83 5.57
C ALA A 686 59.56 39.62 4.94
N ALA A 687 58.86 38.49 4.76
CA ALA A 687 59.48 37.22 4.40
C ALA A 687 60.12 37.20 3.00
N ASP A 688 59.63 38.03 2.07
CA ASP A 688 60.16 38.13 0.71
C ASP A 688 61.49 38.90 0.62
N LYS A 689 61.88 39.61 1.69
CA LYS A 689 63.13 40.38 1.72
C LYS A 689 64.31 39.47 2.02
N THR A 690 65.46 39.77 1.42
CA THR A 690 66.69 39.01 1.69
C THR A 690 67.22 39.30 3.10
N LEU A 691 67.94 38.34 3.70
CA LEU A 691 68.57 38.54 5.01
C LEU A 691 69.49 39.77 5.02
N GLN A 692 70.11 40.08 3.88
CA GLN A 692 70.94 41.27 3.69
C GLN A 692 70.15 42.59 3.75
N GLU A 693 68.97 42.64 3.12
CA GLU A 693 68.08 43.82 3.09
C GLU A 693 67.44 44.11 4.45
N VAL A 694 67.20 43.05 5.23
CA VAL A 694 66.62 43.13 6.57
C VAL A 694 67.68 43.52 7.62
N GLY A 695 68.96 43.52 7.23
CA GLY A 695 70.10 43.93 8.05
C GLY A 695 70.50 42.87 9.07
N LEU A 696 70.42 41.59 8.69
CA LEU A 696 70.93 40.42 9.42
C LEU A 696 72.24 39.95 8.75
N ASN A 697 73.28 40.78 8.84
CA ASN A 697 74.50 40.64 8.01
C ASN A 697 75.72 40.21 8.84
N GLY A 698 75.54 40.04 10.16
CA GLY A 698 76.59 39.61 11.07
C GLY A 698 77.02 38.17 10.81
N ARG A 699 78.26 37.83 11.20
CA ARG A 699 78.75 36.43 11.19
C ARG A 699 77.88 35.51 12.06
N GLN A 700 77.25 36.07 13.10
CA GLN A 700 76.30 35.37 13.95
C GLN A 700 75.21 36.33 14.45
N GLU A 701 73.95 36.01 14.17
CA GLU A 701 72.77 36.80 14.56
C GLU A 701 71.86 35.95 15.46
N VAL A 702 71.34 36.54 16.54
CA VAL A 702 70.45 35.86 17.49
C VAL A 702 69.04 36.41 17.35
N LEU A 703 68.08 35.54 17.06
CA LEU A 703 66.66 35.85 16.91
C LEU A 703 65.84 35.07 17.94
N PHE A 704 64.94 35.75 18.63
CA PHE A 704 63.97 35.14 19.54
C PHE A 704 62.67 34.85 18.79
N VAL A 705 62.10 33.66 18.99
CA VAL A 705 60.83 33.25 18.41
C VAL A 705 59.73 33.51 19.45
N GLU A 706 58.93 34.55 19.22
CA GLU A 706 57.79 34.91 20.07
C GLU A 706 56.50 34.35 19.43
N ARG A 707 55.66 33.63 20.20
CA ARG A 707 54.37 33.10 19.72
C ARG A 707 53.28 34.17 19.87
N LEU A 708 52.53 34.44 18.82
CA LEU A 708 51.36 35.31 18.83
C LEU A 708 50.20 34.56 19.50
N THR A 709 49.66 35.10 20.59
CA THR A 709 48.49 34.53 21.28
C THR A 709 47.22 34.77 20.46
N GLU A 710 46.38 33.73 20.29
CA GLU A 710 45.10 33.73 19.54
C GLU A 710 44.03 34.72 20.06
N SER A 711 44.36 35.61 21.00
CA SER A 711 43.42 36.60 21.56
C SER A 711 43.33 37.93 20.80
N GLU A 712 44.10 38.13 19.71
CA GLU A 712 43.95 39.31 18.83
C GLU A 712 43.32 39.01 17.46
N VAL A 713 42.94 37.75 17.19
CA VAL A 713 42.15 37.37 16.01
C VAL A 713 40.91 36.60 16.48
N ILE A 714 39.87 37.37 16.79
CA ILE A 714 38.47 36.96 16.95
C ILE A 714 38.17 36.18 18.26
N CYS A 715 37.68 36.95 19.22
CA CYS A 715 36.80 36.53 20.30
C CYS A 715 35.46 35.97 19.79
N GLU A 716 34.87 35.14 20.67
CA GLU A 716 33.49 34.65 20.72
C GLU A 716 33.26 33.23 20.17
N THR A 717 33.46 32.24 21.04
CA THR A 717 32.38 31.34 21.48
C THR A 717 32.78 30.57 22.73
N ALA A 718 31.84 30.56 23.67
CA ALA A 718 32.03 30.22 25.08
C ALA A 718 32.28 28.72 25.33
N THR A 719 33.21 28.46 26.24
CA THR A 719 33.37 27.19 26.95
C THR A 719 32.45 27.18 28.17
N THR A 720 31.57 26.18 28.28
CA THR A 720 30.94 25.79 29.55
C THR A 720 31.26 24.31 29.78
N GLN A 721 32.19 24.05 30.71
CA GLN A 721 32.35 22.73 31.33
C GLN A 721 32.09 22.89 32.83
N GLY A 722 30.97 22.32 33.28
CA GLY A 722 30.59 22.21 34.67
C GLY A 722 31.30 21.05 35.35
N THR A 723 31.90 21.35 36.49
CA THR A 723 32.58 20.43 37.40
C THR A 723 31.55 19.71 38.29
N LEU A 724 31.48 18.38 38.26
CA LEU A 724 30.72 17.60 39.23
C LEU A 724 31.65 17.08 40.34
N ARG A 725 31.34 17.49 41.58
CA ARG A 725 31.92 16.97 42.82
C ARG A 725 31.29 15.61 43.14
N ALA A 726 32.13 14.61 43.36
CA ALA A 726 31.77 13.36 44.01
C ALA A 726 31.71 13.56 45.54
N GLY A 727 30.65 13.05 46.18
CA GLY A 727 30.44 13.12 47.63
C GLY A 727 29.20 12.36 48.11
N GLN A 728 29.35 11.03 48.25
CA GLN A 728 28.73 10.10 49.21
C GLN A 728 27.26 10.25 49.66
N ALA A 729 26.48 9.18 49.41
CA ALA A 729 25.69 8.45 50.42
C ALA A 729 25.30 7.05 49.87
N PRO A 730 25.16 5.98 50.69
CA PRO A 730 24.85 4.64 50.22
C PRO A 730 23.37 4.55 49.83
N VAL A 731 23.08 4.38 48.53
CA VAL A 731 21.70 4.32 48.02
C VAL A 731 21.09 2.97 48.39
N ALA A 732 20.15 3.01 49.35
CA ALA A 732 19.23 1.92 49.60
C ALA A 732 18.33 1.69 48.37
N TRP A 733 18.04 0.41 48.09
CA TRP A 733 17.27 -0.11 46.96
C TRP A 733 16.01 0.72 46.65
N PRO A 734 15.82 1.24 45.42
CA PRO A 734 14.55 1.83 45.03
C PRO A 734 13.54 0.71 44.76
N ARG A 735 12.77 0.32 45.79
CA ARG A 735 11.57 -0.52 45.66
C ARG A 735 10.52 0.26 44.85
N THR A 736 9.82 -0.41 43.94
CA THR A 736 8.65 0.20 43.27
C THR A 736 7.61 0.56 44.33
N GLN A 737 7.26 1.85 44.43
CA GLN A 737 6.26 2.33 45.39
C GLN A 737 4.87 1.96 44.85
N LEU A 738 4.09 1.25 45.67
CA LEU A 738 2.70 0.88 45.39
C LEU A 738 1.80 1.67 46.35
N PRO A 739 0.55 1.95 45.97
CA PRO A 739 -0.45 2.46 46.91
C PRO A 739 -0.62 1.49 48.09
N ASP A 740 -0.81 2.02 49.31
CA ASP A 740 -0.75 1.29 50.58
C ASP A 740 -1.52 -0.05 50.59
N VAL A 741 -2.68 -0.08 49.93
CA VAL A 741 -3.57 -1.25 49.87
C VAL A 741 -2.96 -2.40 49.06
N TRP A 742 -2.29 -2.12 47.94
CA TRP A 742 -1.61 -3.15 47.14
C TRP A 742 -0.27 -3.56 47.73
N ASP A 743 0.36 -2.68 48.51
CA ASP A 743 1.55 -3.01 49.27
C ASP A 743 1.26 -4.00 50.41
N GLU A 744 0.11 -3.85 51.09
CA GLU A 744 -0.37 -4.82 52.07
C GLU A 744 -0.75 -6.16 51.42
N ALA A 745 -1.43 -6.11 50.27
CA ALA A 745 -1.75 -7.31 49.47
C ALA A 745 -0.46 -8.04 49.02
N ARG A 746 0.57 -7.30 48.60
CA ARG A 746 1.90 -7.83 48.24
C ARG A 746 2.55 -8.53 49.43
N ARG A 747 2.58 -7.93 50.62
CA ARG A 747 3.14 -8.55 51.83
C ARG A 747 2.39 -9.83 52.24
N THR A 748 1.07 -9.81 52.10
CA THR A 748 0.22 -10.97 52.40
C THR A 748 0.49 -12.13 51.44
N LEU A 749 0.62 -11.83 50.14
CA LEU A 749 1.04 -12.80 49.12
C LEU A 749 2.46 -13.32 49.42
N GLU A 750 3.40 -12.42 49.74
CA GLU A 750 4.78 -12.80 50.02
C GLU A 750 4.87 -13.77 51.21
N THR A 751 4.08 -13.54 52.26
CA THR A 751 4.00 -14.39 53.45
C THR A 751 3.42 -15.77 53.12
N ARG A 752 2.32 -15.84 52.37
CA ARG A 752 1.72 -17.12 51.93
C ARG A 752 2.64 -17.97 51.06
N LEU A 753 3.40 -17.32 50.18
CA LEU A 753 4.37 -17.99 49.32
C LEU A 753 5.59 -18.50 50.13
N ASP A 754 6.01 -17.79 51.18
CA ASP A 754 7.02 -18.32 52.12
C ASP A 754 6.50 -19.55 52.88
N GLU A 755 5.25 -19.53 53.32
CA GLU A 755 4.61 -20.64 54.01
C GLU A 755 4.46 -21.88 53.10
N SER A 756 4.09 -21.68 51.83
CA SER A 756 3.91 -22.79 50.87
C SER A 756 5.24 -23.44 50.45
N MET A 757 6.35 -22.69 50.45
CA MET A 757 7.70 -23.24 50.24
C MET A 757 8.12 -24.21 51.35
N HIS A 758 7.50 -24.14 52.53
CA HIS A 758 7.74 -25.03 53.66
C HIS A 758 6.73 -26.20 53.75
N ALA A 759 5.60 -26.12 53.06
CA ALA A 759 4.53 -27.11 53.08
C ALA A 759 4.74 -28.23 52.05
N THR A 760 5.88 -28.92 52.09
CA THR A 760 6.17 -30.07 51.20
C THR A 760 6.15 -31.39 51.98
N ALA A 761 5.00 -31.76 52.56
CA ALA A 761 4.69 -33.14 52.97
C ALA A 761 3.24 -33.28 53.51
N ALA A 762 2.21 -33.28 52.66
CA ALA A 762 0.94 -33.96 52.96
C ALA A 762 0.06 -34.14 51.71
N SER A 763 -0.21 -35.43 51.43
CA SER A 763 -1.25 -36.08 50.63
C SER A 763 -1.68 -35.48 49.28
N ALA A 764 -1.53 -36.31 48.25
CA ALA A 764 -2.37 -36.29 47.06
C ALA A 764 -3.85 -36.20 47.46
N ILE A 765 -4.45 -35.03 47.23
CA ILE A 765 -5.90 -34.86 47.27
C ILE A 765 -6.38 -35.15 45.85
N HIS A 766 -7.14 -36.24 45.74
CA HIS A 766 -8.03 -36.54 44.61
C HIS A 766 -8.62 -35.24 44.05
N ALA A 767 -8.28 -34.90 42.81
CA ALA A 767 -9.15 -34.08 42.01
C ALA A 767 -10.39 -34.92 41.71
N MET A 768 -11.47 -34.72 42.47
CA MET A 768 -12.80 -35.01 41.97
C MET A 768 -12.99 -34.16 40.71
N GLU A 769 -13.11 -34.81 39.56
CA GLU A 769 -13.60 -34.14 38.36
C GLU A 769 -15.00 -33.60 38.64
N PRO A 770 -15.31 -32.36 38.22
CA PRO A 770 -16.67 -31.86 38.30
C PRO A 770 -17.55 -32.68 37.34
N ASP A 771 -18.53 -33.38 37.92
CA ASP A 771 -19.67 -33.95 37.19
C ASP A 771 -20.38 -32.83 36.42
N ILE A 772 -20.08 -32.73 35.13
CA ILE A 772 -20.89 -31.95 34.20
C ILE A 772 -22.04 -32.87 33.79
N PRO A 773 -23.32 -32.49 34.00
CA PRO A 773 -24.42 -33.28 33.50
C PRO A 773 -24.39 -33.24 31.97
N VAL A 774 -23.93 -34.34 31.36
CA VAL A 774 -24.01 -34.55 29.92
C VAL A 774 -25.48 -34.59 29.56
N ALA A 775 -25.95 -33.52 28.92
CA ALA A 775 -27.21 -33.52 28.22
C ALA A 775 -27.15 -34.61 27.15
N GLN A 776 -27.85 -35.71 27.38
CA GLN A 776 -28.06 -36.79 26.42
C GLN A 776 -28.74 -36.19 25.18
N SER A 777 -27.97 -35.96 24.11
CA SER A 777 -28.54 -35.77 22.78
C SER A 777 -28.48 -37.11 22.06
N ALA A 778 -29.64 -37.61 21.64
CA ALA A 778 -29.79 -38.88 20.93
C ALA A 778 -29.10 -38.92 19.55
N ASP A 779 -28.40 -37.86 19.17
CA ASP A 779 -27.78 -37.67 17.85
C ASP A 779 -26.37 -38.32 17.74
N HIS A 780 -25.68 -38.55 18.86
CA HIS A 780 -24.31 -39.10 18.85
C HIS A 780 -24.25 -40.61 18.53
N GLU A 781 -25.28 -41.38 18.93
CA GLU A 781 -25.36 -42.82 18.58
C GLU A 781 -25.59 -43.05 17.09
N ILE A 782 -26.41 -42.20 16.46
CA ILE A 782 -26.69 -42.29 15.01
C ILE A 782 -25.43 -41.98 14.20
N LYS A 783 -24.63 -41.01 14.66
CA LYS A 783 -23.42 -40.53 13.96
C LYS A 783 -22.34 -41.60 13.82
N TRP A 784 -22.17 -42.47 14.81
CA TRP A 784 -21.07 -43.45 14.86
C TRP A 784 -21.52 -44.91 14.87
N GLN A 785 -22.76 -45.19 14.45
CA GLN A 785 -23.38 -46.49 14.58
C GLN A 785 -22.61 -47.63 13.89
N ALA A 786 -21.99 -47.36 12.73
CA ALA A 786 -21.17 -48.35 12.02
C ALA A 786 -19.91 -48.72 12.81
N GLN A 787 -19.20 -47.71 13.34
CA GLN A 787 -17.98 -47.88 14.13
C GLN A 787 -18.25 -48.55 15.48
N LEU A 788 -19.38 -48.25 16.10
CA LEU A 788 -19.79 -48.89 17.36
C LEU A 788 -20.07 -50.38 17.17
N ASN A 789 -20.74 -50.76 16.06
CA ASN A 789 -20.96 -52.18 15.74
C ASN A 789 -19.63 -52.93 15.47
N GLU A 790 -18.65 -52.27 14.84
CA GLU A 790 -17.31 -52.85 14.64
C GLU A 790 -16.54 -53.03 15.96
N LEU A 791 -16.60 -52.04 16.86
CA LEU A 791 -15.98 -52.13 18.19
C LEU A 791 -16.62 -53.22 19.06
N GLU A 792 -17.93 -53.42 18.96
CA GLU A 792 -18.64 -54.52 19.64
C GLU A 792 -18.23 -55.89 19.10
N GLN A 793 -18.06 -56.03 17.78
CA GLN A 793 -17.55 -57.26 17.17
C GLN A 793 -16.11 -57.57 17.62
N MET A 794 -15.32 -56.54 17.95
CA MET A 794 -13.97 -56.66 18.49
C MET A 794 -13.92 -56.87 20.02
N GLY A 795 -15.07 -56.89 20.70
CA GLY A 795 -15.18 -57.19 22.14
C GLY A 795 -15.22 -55.96 23.06
N PHE A 796 -15.24 -54.73 22.52
CA PHE A 796 -15.36 -53.50 23.32
C PHE A 796 -16.84 -53.17 23.56
N MET A 797 -17.42 -53.72 24.63
CA MET A 797 -18.87 -53.66 24.90
C MET A 797 -19.35 -52.37 25.59
N ASN A 798 -18.44 -51.47 26.00
CA ASN A 798 -18.81 -50.24 26.72
C ASN A 798 -19.15 -49.11 25.73
N ARG A 799 -20.42 -49.05 25.29
CA ARG A 799 -20.89 -48.09 24.29
C ARG A 799 -20.64 -46.63 24.66
N SER A 800 -20.85 -46.22 25.92
CA SER A 800 -20.65 -44.83 26.33
C SER A 800 -19.19 -44.40 26.24
N LEU A 801 -18.27 -45.25 26.68
CA LEU A 801 -16.82 -45.01 26.55
C LEU A 801 -16.39 -45.02 25.08
N ASN A 802 -16.90 -45.95 24.28
CA ASN A 802 -16.57 -46.04 22.86
C ASN A 802 -17.01 -44.77 22.09
N ILE A 803 -18.18 -44.22 22.40
CA ILE A 803 -18.67 -42.96 21.78
C ILE A 803 -17.71 -41.81 22.14
N GLU A 804 -17.35 -41.65 23.41
CA GLU A 804 -16.44 -40.60 23.86
C GLU A 804 -15.07 -40.68 23.18
N VAL A 805 -14.52 -41.89 23.07
CA VAL A 805 -13.23 -42.13 22.41
C VAL A 805 -13.34 -41.95 20.88
N LEU A 806 -14.46 -42.35 20.27
CA LEU A 806 -14.76 -42.09 18.85
C LEU A 806 -14.86 -40.60 18.56
N GLU A 807 -15.42 -39.79 19.47
CA GLU A 807 -15.43 -38.33 19.33
C GLU A 807 -14.03 -37.74 19.47
N ARG A 808 -13.28 -38.17 20.49
CA ARG A 808 -11.90 -37.72 20.72
C ARG A 808 -10.99 -37.98 19.51
N TYR A 809 -11.19 -39.09 18.81
CA TYR A 809 -10.41 -39.46 17.61
C TYR A 809 -11.14 -39.28 16.28
N GLN A 810 -12.27 -38.56 16.28
CA GLN A 810 -13.08 -38.25 15.08
C GLN A 810 -13.39 -39.46 14.19
N GLY A 811 -13.76 -40.60 14.79
CA GLY A 811 -14.18 -41.80 14.07
C GLY A 811 -13.06 -42.66 13.46
N ARG A 812 -11.78 -42.39 13.77
CA ARG A 812 -10.63 -43.20 13.29
C ARG A 812 -10.47 -44.48 14.11
N LEU A 813 -11.14 -45.56 13.67
CA LEU A 813 -11.25 -46.83 14.39
C LEU A 813 -9.92 -47.41 14.90
N LEU A 814 -8.87 -47.39 14.09
CA LEU A 814 -7.55 -47.95 14.45
C LEU A 814 -6.90 -47.27 15.67
N ARG A 815 -7.11 -45.95 15.82
CA ARG A 815 -6.60 -45.20 16.99
C ARG A 815 -7.48 -45.43 18.22
N VAL A 816 -8.79 -45.56 18.00
CA VAL A 816 -9.77 -45.86 19.05
C VAL A 816 -9.51 -47.24 19.63
N VAL A 817 -9.30 -48.26 18.78
CA VAL A 817 -8.97 -49.63 19.21
C VAL A 817 -7.66 -49.67 19.98
N ASN A 818 -6.60 -49.00 19.52
CA ASN A 818 -5.34 -48.94 20.26
C ASN A 818 -5.53 -48.32 21.65
N PHE A 819 -6.23 -47.18 21.73
CA PHE A 819 -6.52 -46.51 23.00
C PHE A 819 -7.35 -47.38 23.95
N LEU A 820 -8.43 -48.00 23.44
CA LEU A 820 -9.28 -48.88 24.24
C LEU A 820 -8.55 -50.17 24.65
N SER A 821 -7.62 -50.67 23.83
CA SER A 821 -6.79 -51.83 24.17
C SER A 821 -5.72 -51.53 25.21
N GLU A 822 -5.29 -50.27 25.35
CA GLU A 822 -4.38 -49.84 26.42
C GLU A 822 -5.12 -49.63 27.75
N MET A 823 -6.44 -49.42 27.72
CA MET A 823 -7.28 -49.25 28.91
C MET A 823 -7.85 -50.57 29.46
N MET A 824 -7.87 -51.64 28.66
CA MET A 824 -8.34 -52.98 29.04
C MET A 824 -7.17 -53.85 29.50
#